data_AF-A0AA38XQ14-F1
#
_entry.id   AF-A0AA38XQ14-F1
#
_cell.length_a   1.000
_cell.length_b   1.000
_cell.length_c   1.000
_cell.angle_alpha   90.00
_cell.angle_beta   90.00
_cell.angle_gamma   90.00
#
_symmetry.space_group_name_H-M   'P 1'
#
loop_
_entity.id
_entity.type
_entity.pdbx_description
1 polymer ?
#
loop_
_entity_poly.entity_id
_entity_poly.type
_entity_poly.pdbx_seq_one_letter_code
_entity_poly.pdbx_strand_id
1 'polypeptide(L)'
;MDDTNNTAAPLRWTLTRNAPLQALNTFHVQANAAQLLELHDAALLPEVLALPDVADGPLLVLGSGSNVLIADDLPGTVLVFGNREISFLEHRADHAVIRAGAGVSWHGLVMWSLQEGLSGLENLALIPGTAGASPIQNIGAYGAQVGEFIQTVEAWDCLEKTWVRLDNEQCGFAYRDSVFKQQPDRYLITAIELKLPLLHDLRMGYAGIREELQAQGVELPSAVDVANAVIAIRRRKLPDPDVLGNAGSFFKNPMLPLEQVEVLLQHFPELPVFPADRDDRRKVSAAWMIESCGWKGFREGDAGVAPSHALVLVNHGNATGTELLALARRISASVLEKFGVPIEPEPRLLGAQCTMAFGLMAVAIRYATRYVPTQEVAFFRNAFGLLALLPMLLRPGHAPLKTQQLPRYFVRSAIGLGSMLCAFWALGHLPLAQAVSLSYSTPLFVTIAAVLWLGETVRVRRWAAVVVGFIGVLVIVRPGTAGFTSGSLIAVAAAVLSSLVAIQIKQLTRIDSADTVVLYTYVFWVPLSLIPALFVWVWPAGIAWVWLLATGVLGTIGQLLWTRALRLGEVSALTPISFLQLPLVTLCGWLLFAETVDRWTIIGAGIILAANAYIAHREAVLSRRAASVAASAAAKPAE
;
A
#
# COMPACT_ATOMS: atom_id res chain seq x y z
N MET A 1 26.95 -37.72 37.21
CA MET A 1 27.24 -37.62 35.76
C MET A 1 26.05 -36.86 35.23
N ASP A 2 26.19 -35.53 35.20
CA ASP A 2 25.08 -34.59 35.10
C ASP A 2 24.47 -34.56 33.70
N ASP A 3 23.20 -34.94 33.63
CA ASP A 3 22.27 -34.53 32.60
C ASP A 3 22.02 -33.02 32.73
N THR A 4 22.49 -32.24 31.76
CA THR A 4 22.02 -30.86 31.57
C THR A 4 21.30 -30.76 30.23
N ASN A 5 19.99 -30.98 30.30
CA ASN A 5 19.03 -30.56 29.30
C ASN A 5 19.16 -29.04 29.09
N ASN A 6 19.89 -28.65 28.04
CA ASN A 6 19.99 -27.27 27.59
C ASN A 6 18.71 -26.91 26.80
N THR A 7 17.61 -26.62 27.49
CA THR A 7 16.46 -25.95 26.90
C THR A 7 16.86 -24.51 26.62
N ALA A 8 17.25 -24.22 25.39
CA ALA A 8 17.54 -22.86 24.93
C ALA A 8 16.36 -21.93 25.27
N ALA A 9 16.63 -20.81 25.93
CA ALA A 9 15.63 -19.80 26.24
C ALA A 9 14.91 -19.34 24.95
N PRO A 10 13.60 -19.09 24.99
CA PRO A 10 12.87 -18.62 23.81
C PRO A 10 13.49 -17.31 23.31
N LEU A 11 13.65 -17.21 21.99
CA LEU A 11 14.19 -16.00 21.34
C LEU A 11 13.27 -14.81 21.63
N ARG A 12 13.84 -13.72 22.17
CA ARG A 12 13.07 -12.49 22.50
C ARG A 12 12.64 -11.71 21.27
N TRP A 13 13.29 -11.93 20.13
CA TRP A 13 12.88 -11.47 18.80
C TRP A 13 13.49 -12.37 17.71
N THR A 14 12.89 -12.37 16.53
CA THR A 14 13.42 -13.05 15.34
C THR A 14 13.37 -12.15 14.13
N LEU A 15 14.35 -12.25 13.22
CA LEU A 15 14.38 -11.54 11.96
C LEU A 15 14.55 -12.54 10.82
N THR A 16 13.50 -12.72 10.02
CA THR A 16 13.47 -13.66 8.90
C THR A 16 13.53 -12.90 7.58
N ARG A 17 14.49 -13.23 6.70
CA ARG A 17 14.59 -12.62 5.37
C ARG A 17 13.70 -13.36 4.37
N ASN A 18 13.11 -12.64 3.42
CA ASN A 18 12.20 -13.17 2.40
C ASN A 18 11.08 -14.03 3.02
N ALA A 19 10.41 -13.47 4.02
CA ALA A 19 9.47 -14.18 4.86
C ALA A 19 8.07 -14.20 4.21
N PRO A 20 7.39 -15.36 4.13
CA PRO A 20 6.04 -15.43 3.61
C PRO A 20 5.06 -14.73 4.56
N LEU A 21 4.16 -13.92 3.99
CA LEU A 21 3.12 -13.18 4.71
C LEU A 21 1.76 -13.85 4.65
N GLN A 22 1.62 -15.01 4.00
CA GLN A 22 0.35 -15.70 3.80
C GLN A 22 -0.40 -16.00 5.10
N ALA A 23 0.33 -16.35 6.17
CA ALA A 23 -0.22 -16.60 7.49
C ALA A 23 -0.47 -15.32 8.30
N LEU A 24 -0.02 -14.16 7.82
CA LEU A 24 -0.08 -12.86 8.49
C LEU A 24 -1.08 -11.91 7.83
N ASN A 25 -1.94 -12.42 6.94
CA ASN A 25 -3.06 -11.67 6.38
C ASN A 25 -4.27 -12.59 6.19
N THR A 26 -5.46 -12.10 6.51
CA THR A 26 -6.68 -12.92 6.51
C THR A 26 -7.25 -13.18 5.11
N PHE A 27 -6.73 -12.49 4.10
CA PHE A 27 -6.98 -12.86 2.70
C PHE A 27 -6.22 -14.12 2.28
N HIS A 28 -5.22 -14.54 3.06
CA HIS A 28 -4.30 -15.63 2.72
C HIS A 28 -3.64 -15.46 1.35
N VAL A 29 -3.40 -14.22 0.93
CA VAL A 29 -2.67 -13.93 -0.31
C VAL A 29 -1.21 -14.32 -0.14
N GLN A 30 -0.65 -14.95 -1.16
CA GLN A 30 0.77 -15.29 -1.21
C GLN A 30 1.57 -14.04 -1.57
N ALA A 31 2.24 -13.48 -0.56
CA ALA A 31 3.19 -12.39 -0.69
C ALA A 31 4.34 -12.60 0.28
N ASN A 32 5.51 -12.03 0.02
CA ASN A 32 6.68 -12.08 0.89
C ASN A 32 7.03 -10.68 1.39
N ALA A 33 7.58 -10.60 2.60
CA ALA A 33 8.32 -9.44 3.07
C ALA A 33 9.83 -9.65 2.86
N ALA A 34 10.55 -8.59 2.48
CA ALA A 34 12.01 -8.62 2.42
C ALA A 34 12.59 -9.04 3.77
N GLN A 35 12.01 -8.52 4.86
CA GLN A 35 12.30 -8.91 6.24
C GLN A 35 11.00 -9.01 7.05
N LEU A 36 10.88 -10.02 7.89
CA LEU A 36 9.86 -10.13 8.94
C LEU A 36 10.58 -10.10 10.29
N LEU A 37 10.31 -9.06 11.05
CA LEU A 37 10.77 -8.90 12.43
C LEU A 37 9.62 -9.28 13.35
N GLU A 38 9.77 -10.39 14.07
CA GLU A 38 8.82 -10.80 15.11
C GLU A 38 9.40 -10.43 16.49
N LEU A 39 8.69 -9.61 17.23
CA LEU A 39 9.15 -9.07 18.51
C LEU A 39 8.32 -9.63 19.67
N HIS A 40 8.88 -10.54 20.46
CA HIS A 40 8.22 -11.12 21.64
C HIS A 40 8.43 -10.27 22.90
N ASP A 41 9.49 -9.46 22.92
CA ASP A 41 9.76 -8.53 24.00
C ASP A 41 9.78 -7.09 23.49
N ALA A 42 8.72 -6.35 23.84
CA ALA A 42 8.57 -4.96 23.44
C ALA A 42 9.71 -4.06 23.95
N ALA A 43 10.37 -4.37 25.07
CA ALA A 43 11.44 -3.54 25.60
C ALA A 43 12.64 -3.43 24.65
N LEU A 44 12.84 -4.43 23.79
CA LEU A 44 13.91 -4.46 22.79
C LEU A 44 13.58 -3.68 21.51
N LEU A 45 12.37 -3.10 21.41
CA LEU A 45 11.93 -2.34 20.24
C LEU A 45 12.95 -1.28 19.79
N PRO A 46 13.54 -0.44 20.68
CA PRO A 46 14.53 0.55 20.26
C PRO A 46 15.79 -0.09 19.65
N GLU A 47 16.23 -1.23 20.18
CA GLU A 47 17.41 -1.95 19.70
C GLU A 47 17.15 -2.58 18.33
N VAL A 48 16.01 -3.25 18.15
CA VAL A 48 15.67 -3.89 16.87
C VAL A 48 15.38 -2.86 15.78
N LEU A 49 14.81 -1.70 16.13
CA LEU A 49 14.63 -0.58 15.20
C LEU A 49 15.96 0.08 14.81
N ALA A 50 16.99 -0.02 15.65
CA ALA A 50 18.33 0.51 15.36
C ALA A 50 19.20 -0.45 14.53
N LEU A 51 18.75 -1.69 14.30
CA LEU A 51 19.46 -2.61 13.40
C LEU A 51 19.58 -1.97 12.01
N PRO A 52 20.77 -1.94 11.37
CA PRO A 52 20.97 -1.27 10.07
C PRO A 52 19.96 -1.75 9.00
N ASP A 53 19.71 -3.06 9.02
CA ASP A 53 18.75 -3.75 8.17
C ASP A 53 17.30 -3.25 8.31
N VAL A 54 16.92 -2.75 9.49
CA VAL A 54 15.57 -2.27 9.83
C VAL A 54 15.50 -0.73 9.77
N ALA A 55 16.50 -0.05 10.34
CA ALA A 55 16.59 1.40 10.44
C ALA A 55 16.60 2.10 9.06
N ASP A 56 17.23 1.47 8.06
CA ASP A 56 17.40 2.06 6.73
C ASP A 56 16.28 1.69 5.74
N GLY A 57 15.34 0.83 6.17
CA GLY A 57 14.22 0.31 5.37
C GLY A 57 12.84 0.85 5.81
N PRO A 58 11.79 0.61 5.01
CA PRO A 58 10.43 0.95 5.37
C PRO A 58 9.93 -0.11 6.34
N LEU A 59 9.40 0.37 7.46
CA LEU A 59 8.79 -0.46 8.49
C LEU A 59 7.28 -0.47 8.28
N LEU A 60 6.70 -1.65 8.12
CA LEU A 60 5.25 -1.85 8.19
C LEU A 60 4.94 -2.64 9.45
N VAL A 61 4.18 -2.06 10.37
CA VAL A 61 3.62 -2.84 11.47
C VAL A 61 2.38 -3.57 11.00
N LEU A 62 2.35 -4.87 11.23
CA LEU A 62 1.24 -5.74 10.88
C LEU A 62 0.76 -6.47 12.13
N GLY A 63 -0.53 -6.35 12.44
CA GLY A 63 -1.20 -7.22 13.41
C GLY A 63 -1.48 -8.59 12.77
N SER A 64 -2.73 -9.04 12.80
CA SER A 64 -3.15 -10.26 12.09
C SER A 64 -3.42 -10.05 10.59
N GLY A 65 -3.16 -8.84 10.07
CA GLY A 65 -3.48 -8.46 8.69
C GLY A 65 -4.96 -8.58 8.30
N SER A 66 -5.87 -8.42 9.26
CA SER A 66 -7.33 -8.52 9.05
C SER A 66 -7.96 -7.34 8.32
N ASN A 67 -7.20 -6.26 8.10
CA ASN A 67 -7.65 -5.03 7.44
C ASN A 67 -6.62 -4.52 6.41
N VAL A 68 -5.92 -5.43 5.74
CA VAL A 68 -4.88 -5.11 4.75
C VAL A 68 -5.08 -5.97 3.50
N LEU A 69 -4.93 -5.35 2.33
CA LEU A 69 -4.76 -6.08 1.07
C LEU A 69 -3.31 -5.89 0.59
N ILE A 70 -2.53 -6.96 0.66
CA ILE A 70 -1.16 -7.01 0.16
C ILE A 70 -1.21 -7.33 -1.33
N ALA A 71 -1.05 -6.33 -2.19
CA ALA A 71 -1.20 -6.54 -3.64
C ALA A 71 0.01 -7.23 -4.28
N ASP A 72 1.19 -7.07 -3.67
CA ASP A 72 2.48 -7.57 -4.14
C ASP A 72 3.47 -7.72 -2.97
N ASP A 73 4.64 -8.32 -3.21
CA ASP A 73 5.73 -8.48 -2.25
C ASP A 73 6.14 -7.14 -1.61
N LEU A 74 6.37 -7.16 -0.29
CA LEU A 74 6.72 -5.99 0.50
C LEU A 74 8.25 -5.87 0.61
N PRO A 75 8.87 -4.80 0.10
CA PRO A 75 10.33 -4.71 0.01
C PRO A 75 11.00 -4.24 1.32
N GLY A 76 10.26 -4.17 2.44
CA GLY A 76 10.72 -3.66 3.73
C GLY A 76 10.72 -4.66 4.87
N THR A 77 10.92 -4.14 6.08
CA THR A 77 10.68 -4.89 7.32
C THR A 77 9.21 -4.84 7.67
N VAL A 78 8.57 -6.00 7.75
CA VAL A 78 7.28 -6.16 8.41
C VAL A 78 7.54 -6.48 9.88
N LEU A 79 7.07 -5.63 10.79
CA LEU A 79 7.14 -5.86 12.23
C LEU A 79 5.81 -6.47 12.71
N VAL A 80 5.91 -7.60 13.38
CA VAL A 80 4.80 -8.26 14.08
C VAL A 80 5.12 -8.35 15.56
N PHE A 81 4.16 -7.97 16.39
CA PHE A 81 4.26 -8.13 17.83
C PHE A 81 3.87 -9.56 18.23
N GLY A 82 4.82 -10.28 18.80
CA GLY A 82 4.66 -11.62 19.36
C GLY A 82 4.47 -11.63 20.88
N ASN A 83 4.37 -10.46 21.52
CA ASN A 83 4.11 -10.33 22.95
C ASN A 83 2.62 -10.57 23.23
N ARG A 84 2.32 -11.71 23.85
CA ARG A 84 0.95 -12.27 24.02
C ARG A 84 0.54 -12.41 25.49
N GLU A 85 1.27 -11.75 26.39
CA GLU A 85 0.97 -11.71 27.80
C GLU A 85 -0.30 -10.91 28.10
N ILE A 86 -1.09 -11.43 29.04
CA ILE A 86 -2.21 -10.73 29.66
C ILE A 86 -1.98 -10.79 31.18
N SER A 87 -2.09 -9.65 31.86
CA SER A 87 -1.89 -9.58 33.32
C SER A 87 -2.87 -8.60 33.98
N PHE A 88 -3.22 -8.88 35.24
CA PHE A 88 -3.90 -7.91 36.08
C PHE A 88 -2.89 -6.89 36.60
N LEU A 89 -3.18 -5.60 36.38
CA LEU A 89 -2.48 -4.49 37.03
C LEU A 89 -3.18 -4.11 38.33
N GLU A 90 -4.50 -4.23 38.35
CA GLU A 90 -5.34 -3.88 39.48
C GLU A 90 -6.60 -4.76 39.49
N HIS A 91 -7.05 -5.13 40.68
CA HIS A 91 -8.29 -5.86 40.87
C HIS A 91 -9.04 -5.28 42.08
N ARG A 92 -10.19 -4.63 41.83
CA ARG A 92 -11.06 -4.04 42.85
C ARG A 92 -12.41 -4.74 42.88
N ALA A 93 -13.25 -4.34 43.82
CA ALA A 93 -14.58 -4.92 43.99
C ALA A 93 -15.54 -4.63 42.83
N ASP A 94 -15.33 -3.52 42.10
CA ASP A 94 -16.22 -3.02 41.05
C ASP A 94 -15.61 -3.15 39.64
N HIS A 95 -14.27 -3.12 39.52
CA HIS A 95 -13.57 -3.22 38.25
C HIS A 95 -12.18 -3.86 38.40
N ALA A 96 -11.59 -4.26 37.28
CA ALA A 96 -10.20 -4.65 37.15
C ALA A 96 -9.52 -3.85 36.05
N VAL A 97 -8.22 -3.61 36.19
CA VAL A 97 -7.37 -3.07 35.12
C VAL A 97 -6.47 -4.18 34.63
N ILE A 98 -6.62 -4.55 33.36
CA ILE A 98 -5.83 -5.59 32.72
C ILE A 98 -4.89 -4.97 31.69
N ARG A 99 -3.67 -5.50 31.58
CA ARG A 99 -2.71 -5.14 30.54
C ARG A 99 -2.63 -6.30 29.54
N ALA A 100 -2.77 -6.00 28.26
CA ALA A 100 -2.62 -6.95 27.17
C ALA A 100 -1.52 -6.51 26.20
N GLY A 101 -0.59 -7.41 25.89
CA GLY A 101 0.44 -7.18 24.86
C GLY A 101 -0.17 -6.96 23.48
N ALA A 102 0.52 -6.19 22.62
CA ALA A 102 0.04 -5.82 21.29
C ALA A 102 -0.22 -7.03 20.38
N GLY A 103 0.46 -8.15 20.60
CA GLY A 103 0.32 -9.40 19.86
C GLY A 103 -0.84 -10.29 20.31
N VAL A 104 -1.53 -9.97 21.40
CA VAL A 104 -2.67 -10.76 21.90
C VAL A 104 -3.80 -10.76 20.87
N SER A 105 -4.36 -11.94 20.56
CA SER A 105 -5.56 -12.06 19.71
C SER A 105 -6.71 -11.29 20.34
N TRP A 106 -7.35 -10.38 19.61
CA TRP A 106 -8.44 -9.57 20.15
C TRP A 106 -9.60 -10.45 20.65
N HIS A 107 -10.08 -11.38 19.81
CA HIS A 107 -11.15 -12.28 20.23
C HIS A 107 -10.74 -13.16 21.42
N GLY A 108 -9.48 -13.60 21.46
CA GLY A 108 -8.93 -14.34 22.60
C GLY A 108 -8.98 -13.52 23.89
N LEU A 109 -8.61 -12.24 23.83
CA LEU A 109 -8.68 -11.31 24.96
C LEU A 109 -10.12 -11.12 25.46
N VAL A 110 -11.10 -10.97 24.55
CA VAL A 110 -12.52 -10.86 24.92
C VAL A 110 -12.98 -12.11 25.66
N MET A 111 -12.69 -13.31 25.13
CA MET A 111 -13.13 -14.55 25.76
C MET A 111 -12.43 -14.78 27.11
N TRP A 112 -11.13 -14.47 27.19
CA TRP A 112 -10.37 -14.54 28.43
C TRP A 112 -10.94 -13.59 29.49
N SER A 113 -11.24 -12.33 29.16
CA SER A 113 -11.79 -11.38 30.14
C SER A 113 -13.14 -11.83 30.70
N LEU A 114 -14.00 -12.41 29.86
CA LEU A 114 -15.29 -12.95 30.29
C LEU A 114 -15.14 -14.19 31.18
N GLN A 115 -14.14 -15.04 30.92
CA GLN A 115 -13.81 -16.19 31.77
C GLN A 115 -13.32 -15.77 33.17
N GLU A 116 -12.60 -14.66 33.25
CA GLU A 116 -12.16 -14.04 34.51
C GLU A 116 -13.28 -13.27 35.23
N GLY A 117 -14.53 -13.33 34.73
CA GLY A 117 -15.68 -12.66 35.34
C GLY A 117 -15.74 -11.15 35.12
N LEU A 118 -14.99 -10.63 34.15
CA LEU A 118 -15.06 -9.23 33.73
C LEU A 118 -16.14 -9.05 32.66
N SER A 119 -16.57 -7.81 32.46
CA SER A 119 -17.62 -7.42 31.52
C SER A 119 -17.26 -6.14 30.75
N GLY A 120 -17.99 -5.83 29.68
CA GLY A 120 -17.83 -4.66 28.81
C GLY A 120 -17.40 -5.00 27.38
N LEU A 121 -16.63 -6.08 27.17
CA LEU A 121 -16.09 -6.43 25.85
C LEU A 121 -16.96 -7.39 25.03
N GLU A 122 -18.04 -7.92 25.60
CA GLU A 122 -18.90 -8.95 24.98
C GLU A 122 -19.42 -8.57 23.59
N ASN A 123 -19.79 -7.30 23.38
CA ASN A 123 -20.27 -6.78 22.11
C ASN A 123 -19.19 -6.72 21.01
N LEU A 124 -17.91 -6.83 21.40
CA LEU A 124 -16.74 -6.79 20.52
C LEU A 124 -16.19 -8.18 20.20
N ALA A 125 -16.92 -9.24 20.57
CA ALA A 125 -16.55 -10.62 20.28
C ALA A 125 -16.45 -10.91 18.77
N LEU A 126 -15.54 -11.82 18.41
CA LEU A 126 -15.27 -12.27 17.03
C LEU A 126 -14.86 -11.14 16.06
N ILE A 127 -14.33 -10.02 16.56
CA ILE A 127 -13.59 -9.06 15.73
C ILE A 127 -12.18 -9.64 15.51
N PRO A 128 -11.74 -9.82 14.25
CA PRO A 128 -10.39 -10.30 13.96
C PRO A 128 -9.37 -9.17 14.18
N GLY A 129 -8.15 -9.51 14.56
CA GLY A 129 -7.12 -8.53 14.85
C GLY A 129 -6.35 -8.84 16.12
N THR A 130 -5.47 -7.92 16.47
CA THR A 130 -4.71 -7.98 17.72
C THR A 130 -5.12 -6.85 18.66
N ALA A 131 -4.85 -7.02 19.95
CA ALA A 131 -5.09 -5.99 20.96
C ALA A 131 -4.37 -4.67 20.62
N GLY A 132 -3.15 -4.71 20.08
CA GLY A 132 -2.42 -3.51 19.67
C GLY A 132 -3.03 -2.77 18.48
N ALA A 133 -3.79 -3.47 17.62
CA ALA A 133 -4.47 -2.86 16.49
C ALA A 133 -5.85 -2.25 16.85
N SER A 134 -6.43 -2.66 17.99
CA SER A 134 -7.77 -2.25 18.42
C SER A 134 -7.93 -0.72 18.59
N PRO A 135 -6.94 0.03 19.14
CA PRO A 135 -7.07 1.47 19.35
C PRO A 135 -6.95 2.26 18.04
N ILE A 136 -6.23 1.73 17.04
CA ILE A 136 -5.93 2.44 15.80
C ILE A 136 -7.21 2.97 15.13
N GLN A 137 -8.25 2.15 15.05
CA GLN A 137 -9.53 2.56 14.47
C GLN A 137 -10.66 2.57 15.49
N ASN A 138 -10.35 2.61 16.79
CA ASN A 138 -11.35 2.51 17.85
C ASN A 138 -12.42 1.45 17.51
N ILE A 139 -11.99 0.18 17.42
CA ILE A 139 -12.86 -0.90 16.93
C ILE A 139 -14.17 -0.90 17.71
N GLY A 140 -15.27 -1.16 17.01
CA GLY A 140 -16.58 -1.11 17.63
C GLY A 140 -17.59 -1.93 16.87
N ALA A 141 -18.47 -2.61 17.59
CA ALA A 141 -19.54 -3.42 17.06
C ALA A 141 -20.70 -3.45 18.05
N TYR A 142 -21.91 -3.63 17.53
CA TYR A 142 -23.12 -3.83 18.35
C TYR A 142 -23.34 -2.76 19.44
N GLY A 143 -22.97 -1.51 19.18
CA GLY A 143 -23.16 -0.39 20.13
C GLY A 143 -22.08 -0.25 21.21
N ALA A 144 -20.98 -1.00 21.12
CA ALA A 144 -19.80 -0.82 21.95
C ALA A 144 -18.59 -0.39 21.11
N GLN A 145 -17.67 0.34 21.72
CA GLN A 145 -16.37 0.71 21.16
C GLN A 145 -15.26 0.43 22.18
N VAL A 146 -14.09 0.01 21.70
CA VAL A 146 -12.97 -0.34 22.59
C VAL A 146 -12.46 0.87 23.39
N GLY A 147 -12.54 2.07 22.81
CA GLY A 147 -12.14 3.32 23.46
C GLY A 147 -12.93 3.63 24.72
N GLU A 148 -14.07 2.99 24.96
CA GLU A 148 -14.84 3.14 26.20
C GLU A 148 -14.19 2.43 27.39
N PHE A 149 -13.32 1.45 27.11
CA PHE A 149 -12.69 0.58 28.11
C PHE A 149 -11.18 0.77 28.18
N ILE A 150 -10.55 1.39 27.17
CA ILE A 150 -9.11 1.69 27.20
C ILE A 150 -8.83 2.76 28.25
N GLN A 151 -8.01 2.42 29.24
CA GLN A 151 -7.47 3.37 30.21
C GLN A 151 -6.16 3.99 29.71
N THR A 152 -5.25 3.15 29.20
CA THR A 152 -3.92 3.57 28.75
C THR A 152 -3.52 2.80 27.48
N VAL A 153 -2.82 3.47 26.56
CA VAL A 153 -2.10 2.83 25.46
C VAL A 153 -0.60 3.02 25.67
N GLU A 154 0.14 1.92 25.73
CA GLU A 154 1.61 1.94 25.74
C GLU A 154 2.12 1.90 24.31
N ALA A 155 2.98 2.85 23.95
CA ALA A 155 3.56 2.91 22.61
C ALA A 155 5.01 3.41 22.63
N TRP A 156 5.73 3.05 21.59
CA TRP A 156 6.99 3.71 21.23
C TRP A 156 6.69 4.85 20.25
N ASP A 157 7.10 6.08 20.61
CA ASP A 157 7.03 7.22 19.71
C ASP A 157 8.27 7.21 18.80
N CYS A 158 8.08 6.86 17.53
CA CYS A 158 9.13 6.82 16.52
C CYS A 158 9.74 8.20 16.21
N LEU A 159 9.00 9.28 16.47
CA LEU A 159 9.47 10.64 16.22
C LEU A 159 10.42 11.08 17.34
N GLU A 160 9.94 10.99 18.58
CA GLU A 160 10.68 11.42 19.77
C GLU A 160 11.68 10.36 20.28
N LYS A 161 11.59 9.14 19.75
CA LYS A 161 12.38 7.96 20.16
C LYS A 161 12.31 7.70 21.66
N THR A 162 11.09 7.74 22.20
CA THR A 162 10.84 7.52 23.62
C THR A 162 9.60 6.66 23.84
N TRP A 163 9.54 6.03 25.00
CA TRP A 163 8.35 5.34 25.47
C TRP A 163 7.31 6.36 25.92
N VAL A 164 6.07 6.17 25.46
CA VAL A 164 4.93 7.00 25.83
C VAL A 164 3.80 6.13 26.36
N ARG A 165 3.05 6.69 27.31
CA ARG A 165 1.81 6.13 27.83
C ARG A 165 0.73 7.18 27.61
N LEU A 166 -0.18 6.90 26.68
CA LEU A 166 -1.28 7.81 26.36
C LEU A 166 -2.52 7.38 27.14
N ASP A 167 -3.10 8.29 27.90
CA ASP A 167 -4.41 8.05 28.52
C ASP A 167 -5.55 8.08 27.48
N ASN A 168 -6.76 7.79 27.94
CA ASN A 168 -7.95 7.76 27.08
C ASN A 168 -8.17 9.08 26.32
N GLU A 169 -8.01 10.22 26.99
CA GLU A 169 -8.24 11.55 26.40
C GLU A 169 -7.20 11.85 25.32
N GLN A 170 -5.93 11.55 25.61
CA GLN A 170 -4.81 11.71 24.69
C GLN A 170 -4.91 10.81 23.45
N CYS A 171 -5.58 9.66 23.55
CA CYS A 171 -5.83 8.78 22.41
C CYS A 171 -6.81 9.42 21.39
N GLY A 172 -7.64 10.38 21.81
CA GLY A 172 -8.55 11.12 20.94
C GLY A 172 -9.54 10.23 20.19
N PHE A 173 -10.11 9.22 20.86
CA PHE A 173 -11.01 8.26 20.23
C PHE A 173 -12.27 8.93 19.68
N ALA A 174 -12.60 8.61 18.43
CA ALA A 174 -13.85 8.98 17.78
C ALA A 174 -14.37 7.79 16.95
N TYR A 175 -15.50 7.97 16.26
CA TYR A 175 -16.05 6.91 15.43
C TYR A 175 -15.06 6.51 14.32
N ARG A 176 -14.51 5.29 14.44
CA ARG A 176 -13.50 4.73 13.54
C ARG A 176 -12.21 5.54 13.43
N ASP A 177 -11.88 6.33 14.44
CA ASP A 177 -10.75 7.26 14.40
C ASP A 177 -10.04 7.39 15.76
N SER A 178 -8.77 7.77 15.72
CA SER A 178 -7.92 8.04 16.88
C SER A 178 -6.67 8.83 16.47
N VAL A 179 -5.92 9.33 17.45
CA VAL A 179 -4.62 9.99 17.21
C VAL A 179 -3.65 9.11 16.42
N PHE A 180 -3.69 7.79 16.63
CA PHE A 180 -2.81 6.83 15.96
C PHE A 180 -3.09 6.73 14.45
N LYS A 181 -4.36 6.90 14.05
CA LYS A 181 -4.76 6.95 12.65
C LYS A 181 -4.51 8.31 12.01
N GLN A 182 -4.66 9.38 12.78
CA GLN A 182 -4.38 10.75 12.35
C GLN A 182 -2.88 11.00 12.18
N GLN A 183 -2.04 10.31 12.97
CA GLN A 183 -0.57 10.38 12.93
C GLN A 183 0.02 9.01 12.57
N PRO A 184 -0.17 8.54 11.32
CA PRO A 184 0.32 7.24 10.88
C PRO A 184 1.84 7.16 11.03
N ASP A 185 2.33 5.95 11.34
CA ASP A 185 3.75 5.61 11.47
C ASP A 185 4.50 6.28 12.66
N ARG A 186 3.83 7.13 13.46
CA ARG A 186 4.44 7.73 14.67
C ARG A 186 4.47 6.78 15.87
N TYR A 187 3.34 6.18 16.20
CA TYR A 187 3.19 5.38 17.43
C TYR A 187 3.19 3.89 17.09
N LEU A 188 4.12 3.13 17.68
CA LEU A 188 4.09 1.67 17.66
C LEU A 188 3.48 1.17 18.97
N ILE A 189 2.20 0.81 18.93
CA ILE A 189 1.47 0.33 20.11
C ILE A 189 2.04 -1.04 20.53
N THR A 190 2.52 -1.15 21.76
CA THR A 190 3.14 -2.35 22.32
C THR A 190 2.28 -3.06 23.36
N ALA A 191 1.36 -2.34 24.00
CA ALA A 191 0.35 -2.88 24.89
C ALA A 191 -0.84 -1.92 25.06
N ILE A 192 -1.96 -2.47 25.50
CA ILE A 192 -3.13 -1.70 25.93
C ILE A 192 -3.50 -2.06 27.37
N GLU A 193 -3.99 -1.08 28.11
CA GLU A 193 -4.57 -1.26 29.44
C GLU A 193 -6.07 -1.01 29.36
N LEU A 194 -6.86 -1.99 29.80
CA LEU A 194 -8.31 -1.96 29.77
C LEU A 194 -8.83 -1.92 31.20
N LYS A 195 -9.66 -0.93 31.50
CA LYS A 195 -10.43 -0.85 32.74
C LYS A 195 -11.80 -1.49 32.52
N LEU A 196 -11.96 -2.70 33.02
CA LEU A 196 -13.15 -3.52 32.81
C LEU A 196 -13.96 -3.66 34.10
N PRO A 197 -15.27 -3.33 34.09
CA PRO A 197 -16.14 -3.60 35.22
C PRO A 197 -16.37 -5.10 35.44
N LEU A 198 -16.63 -5.51 36.69
CA LEU A 198 -17.10 -6.87 37.00
C LEU A 198 -18.60 -7.03 36.66
N LEU A 199 -19.37 -5.94 36.83
CA LEU A 199 -20.79 -5.87 36.47
C LEU A 199 -21.02 -4.67 35.55
N HIS A 200 -21.55 -4.93 34.36
CA HIS A 200 -21.86 -3.93 33.35
C HIS A 200 -23.28 -4.08 32.85
N ASP A 201 -23.92 -2.95 32.51
CA ASP A 201 -25.21 -2.96 31.84
C ASP A 201 -25.07 -3.57 30.44
N LEU A 202 -25.70 -4.73 30.25
CA LEU A 202 -25.59 -5.49 29.01
C LEU A 202 -26.22 -4.72 27.83
N ARG A 203 -25.40 -4.46 26.81
CA ARG A 203 -25.83 -3.74 25.60
C ARG A 203 -26.54 -4.66 24.62
N MET A 204 -27.83 -4.88 24.90
CA MET A 204 -28.72 -5.72 24.09
C MET A 204 -29.62 -4.91 23.14
N GLY A 205 -29.37 -3.62 22.95
CA GLY A 205 -30.21 -2.73 22.13
C GLY A 205 -30.00 -2.89 20.62
N TYR A 206 -28.94 -3.57 20.19
CA TYR A 206 -28.65 -3.75 18.77
C TYR A 206 -29.48 -4.88 18.17
N ALA A 207 -30.01 -4.67 16.97
CA ALA A 207 -30.92 -5.60 16.30
C ALA A 207 -30.33 -7.01 16.16
N GLY A 208 -31.09 -8.02 16.56
CA GLY A 208 -30.75 -9.44 16.49
C GLY A 208 -30.22 -10.04 17.80
N ILE A 209 -29.71 -9.24 18.75
CA ILE A 209 -29.12 -9.79 19.99
C ILE A 209 -30.20 -10.37 20.89
N ARG A 210 -31.31 -9.64 21.13
CA ARG A 210 -32.38 -10.11 22.01
C ARG A 210 -33.08 -11.34 21.43
N GLU A 211 -33.30 -11.33 20.13
CA GLU A 211 -33.92 -12.46 19.41
C GLU A 211 -33.04 -13.71 19.50
N GLU A 212 -31.72 -13.55 19.36
CA GLU A 212 -30.77 -14.66 19.49
C GLU A 212 -30.72 -15.21 20.93
N LEU A 213 -30.70 -14.34 21.94
CA LEU A 213 -30.73 -14.74 23.35
C LEU A 213 -32.02 -15.51 23.69
N GLN A 214 -33.16 -15.03 23.19
CA GLN A 214 -34.45 -15.72 23.34
C GLN A 214 -34.45 -17.08 22.64
N ALA A 215 -33.90 -17.16 21.43
CA ALA A 215 -33.78 -18.42 20.69
C ALA A 215 -32.87 -19.44 21.39
N GLN A 216 -31.88 -18.97 22.15
CA GLN A 216 -31.00 -19.79 22.98
C GLN A 216 -31.62 -20.17 24.35
N GLY A 217 -32.83 -19.68 24.65
CA GLY A 217 -33.52 -19.97 25.91
C GLY A 217 -32.93 -19.25 27.13
N VAL A 218 -32.21 -18.14 26.93
CA VAL A 218 -31.57 -17.39 28.01
C VAL A 218 -32.57 -16.39 28.62
N GLU A 219 -33.05 -16.67 29.83
CA GLU A 219 -34.00 -15.80 30.55
C GLU A 219 -33.30 -14.64 31.28
N LEU A 220 -32.13 -14.90 31.87
CA LEU A 220 -31.31 -13.93 32.60
C LEU A 220 -29.92 -13.88 31.97
N PRO A 221 -29.70 -13.00 30.97
CA PRO A 221 -28.44 -12.99 30.23
C PRO A 221 -27.28 -12.49 31.08
N SER A 222 -26.13 -13.15 30.90
CA SER A 222 -24.81 -12.70 31.34
C SER A 222 -24.02 -12.09 30.18
N ALA A 223 -22.87 -11.47 30.46
CA ALA A 223 -21.97 -10.96 29.43
C ALA A 223 -21.48 -12.07 28.47
N VAL A 224 -21.28 -13.30 28.99
CA VAL A 224 -20.92 -14.47 28.17
C VAL A 224 -22.03 -14.82 27.19
N ASP A 225 -23.29 -14.75 27.61
CA ASP A 225 -24.44 -15.04 26.74
C ASP A 225 -24.56 -14.01 25.62
N VAL A 226 -24.34 -12.72 25.94
CA VAL A 226 -24.31 -11.66 24.94
C VAL A 226 -23.17 -11.89 23.93
N ALA A 227 -21.97 -12.27 24.39
CA ALA A 227 -20.85 -12.59 23.51
C ALA A 227 -21.19 -13.77 22.59
N ASN A 228 -21.80 -14.84 23.12
CA ASN A 228 -22.25 -16.00 22.33
C ASN A 228 -23.29 -15.62 21.27
N ALA A 229 -24.26 -14.79 21.63
CA ALA A 229 -25.25 -14.26 20.69
C ALA A 229 -24.57 -13.43 19.58
N VAL A 230 -23.64 -12.55 19.94
CA VAL A 230 -22.85 -11.76 18.97
C VAL A 230 -22.04 -12.66 18.03
N ILE A 231 -21.35 -13.67 18.56
CA ILE A 231 -20.61 -14.66 17.77
C ILE A 231 -21.52 -15.37 16.77
N ALA A 232 -22.69 -15.83 17.21
CA ALA A 232 -23.67 -16.51 16.36
C ALA A 232 -24.17 -15.60 15.22
N ILE A 233 -24.52 -14.35 15.54
CA ILE A 233 -24.93 -13.36 14.53
C ILE A 233 -23.82 -13.08 13.52
N ARG A 234 -22.57 -12.91 13.99
CA ARG A 234 -21.42 -12.62 13.12
C ARG A 234 -21.10 -13.79 12.19
N ARG A 235 -21.08 -15.02 12.70
CA ARG A 235 -20.85 -16.24 11.89
C ARG A 235 -21.90 -16.46 10.80
N ARG A 236 -23.14 -16.02 11.02
CA ARG A 236 -24.19 -16.07 9.98
C ARG A 236 -24.00 -15.01 8.89
N LYS A 237 -23.42 -13.84 9.21
CA LYS A 237 -23.30 -12.70 8.30
C LYS A 237 -21.98 -12.64 7.54
N LEU A 238 -20.88 -13.01 8.20
CA LEU A 238 -19.53 -12.84 7.69
C LEU A 238 -18.89 -14.21 7.44
N PRO A 239 -18.29 -14.43 6.26
CA PRO A 239 -17.54 -15.65 6.02
C PRO A 239 -16.31 -15.69 6.93
N ASP A 240 -16.07 -16.87 7.51
CA ASP A 240 -14.88 -17.12 8.32
C ASP A 240 -13.62 -16.98 7.44
N PRO A 241 -12.69 -16.05 7.74
CA PRO A 241 -11.49 -15.86 6.95
C PRO A 241 -10.60 -17.11 6.87
N ASP A 242 -10.60 -17.95 7.90
CA ASP A 242 -9.80 -19.18 7.93
C ASP A 242 -10.36 -20.25 6.97
N VAL A 243 -11.64 -20.13 6.59
CA VAL A 243 -12.30 -21.01 5.61
C VAL A 243 -12.29 -20.38 4.22
N LEU A 244 -12.53 -19.07 4.14
CA LEU A 244 -12.64 -18.30 2.91
C LEU A 244 -11.99 -16.94 3.10
N GLY A 245 -10.74 -16.80 2.63
CA GLY A 245 -9.88 -15.66 2.93
C GLY A 245 -10.53 -14.33 2.59
N ASN A 246 -10.64 -13.43 3.57
CA ASN A 246 -11.26 -12.12 3.41
C ASN A 246 -10.74 -11.13 4.48
N ALA A 247 -10.90 -9.83 4.23
CA ALA A 247 -10.61 -8.76 5.22
C ALA A 247 -11.89 -8.07 5.72
N GLY A 248 -13.00 -8.82 5.83
CA GLY A 248 -14.30 -8.27 6.14
C GLY A 248 -14.85 -7.35 5.05
N SER A 249 -15.56 -6.29 5.44
CA SER A 249 -16.09 -5.31 4.50
C SER A 249 -14.96 -4.59 3.78
N PHE A 250 -14.87 -4.77 2.46
CA PHE A 250 -13.81 -4.18 1.67
C PHE A 250 -14.05 -2.71 1.35
N PHE A 251 -15.30 -2.25 1.27
CA PHE A 251 -15.64 -0.85 0.98
C PHE A 251 -16.35 -0.19 2.16
N LYS A 252 -16.07 1.09 2.37
CA LYS A 252 -16.82 1.94 3.31
C LYS A 252 -18.17 2.30 2.72
N ASN A 253 -19.15 2.51 3.61
CA ASN A 253 -20.40 3.16 3.23
C ASN A 253 -20.13 4.67 2.98
N PRO A 254 -20.46 5.20 1.79
CA PRO A 254 -20.21 6.61 1.48
C PRO A 254 -21.10 7.54 2.30
N MET A 255 -20.55 8.70 2.63
CA MET A 255 -21.23 9.79 3.33
C MET A 255 -21.51 10.89 2.32
N LEU A 256 -22.77 11.07 1.95
CA LEU A 256 -23.19 11.99 0.90
C LEU A 256 -23.98 13.17 1.46
N PRO A 257 -23.89 14.37 0.84
CA PRO A 257 -24.78 15.48 1.15
C PRO A 257 -26.24 15.10 0.96
N LEU A 258 -27.14 15.63 1.77
CA LEU A 258 -28.59 15.39 1.69
C LEU A 258 -29.16 15.57 0.28
N GLU A 259 -28.79 16.66 -0.40
CA GLU A 259 -29.25 16.96 -1.77
C GLU A 259 -28.91 15.83 -2.75
N GLN A 260 -27.70 15.27 -2.64
CA GLN A 260 -27.28 14.15 -3.49
C GLN A 260 -28.06 12.87 -3.15
N VAL A 261 -28.39 12.65 -1.87
CA VAL A 261 -29.15 11.50 -1.40
C VAL A 261 -30.59 11.57 -1.89
N GLU A 262 -31.20 12.76 -1.88
CA GLU A 262 -32.55 12.98 -2.42
C GLU A 262 -32.62 12.67 -3.92
N VAL A 263 -31.64 13.13 -4.71
CA VAL A 263 -31.54 12.80 -6.14
C VAL A 263 -31.36 11.30 -6.36
N LEU A 264 -30.55 10.63 -5.53
CA LEU A 264 -30.37 9.19 -5.58
C LEU A 264 -31.67 8.44 -5.28
N LEU A 265 -32.42 8.85 -4.26
CA LEU A 265 -33.68 8.22 -3.87
C LEU A 265 -34.78 8.38 -4.93
N GLN A 266 -34.75 9.45 -5.74
CA GLN A 266 -35.67 9.59 -6.88
C GLN A 266 -35.44 8.51 -7.94
N HIS A 267 -34.19 8.14 -8.18
CA HIS A 267 -33.82 7.14 -9.19
C HIS A 267 -33.76 5.72 -8.61
N PHE A 268 -33.47 5.60 -7.31
CA PHE A 268 -33.29 4.34 -6.58
C PHE A 268 -34.05 4.39 -5.24
N PRO A 269 -35.39 4.25 -5.24
CA PRO A 269 -36.22 4.41 -4.04
C PRO A 269 -35.94 3.39 -2.93
N GLU A 270 -35.40 2.24 -3.28
CA GLU A 270 -35.09 1.15 -2.35
C GLU A 270 -33.70 1.29 -1.69
N LEU A 271 -32.92 2.32 -2.06
CA LEU A 271 -31.57 2.53 -1.56
C LEU A 271 -31.59 2.76 -0.03
N PRO A 272 -30.93 1.90 0.77
CA PRO A 272 -30.91 2.09 2.21
C PRO A 272 -30.05 3.29 2.62
N VAL A 273 -30.68 4.21 3.36
CA VAL A 273 -30.06 5.43 3.89
C VAL A 273 -30.11 5.39 5.41
N PHE A 274 -28.97 5.65 6.04
CA PHE A 274 -28.82 5.66 7.48
C PHE A 274 -28.47 7.08 7.98
N PRO A 275 -28.84 7.41 9.23
CA PRO A 275 -28.39 8.66 9.85
C PRO A 275 -26.87 8.74 9.96
N ALA A 276 -26.37 9.97 9.94
CA ALA A 276 -24.97 10.35 10.07
C ALA A 276 -24.75 11.17 11.34
N ASP A 277 -23.50 11.32 11.78
CA ASP A 277 -23.15 12.16 12.95
C ASP A 277 -23.42 13.66 12.72
N ARG A 278 -23.56 14.07 11.45
CA ARG A 278 -23.92 15.44 11.05
C ARG A 278 -25.24 15.45 10.31
N ASP A 279 -26.09 16.41 10.66
CA ASP A 279 -27.42 16.56 10.07
C ASP A 279 -27.40 16.85 8.56
N ASP A 280 -26.31 17.43 8.03
CA ASP A 280 -26.15 17.81 6.61
C ASP A 280 -25.78 16.64 5.68
N ARG A 281 -25.52 15.45 6.23
CA ARG A 281 -25.11 14.27 5.46
C ARG A 281 -25.95 13.07 5.81
N ARG A 282 -25.97 12.09 4.92
CA ARG A 282 -26.49 10.74 5.22
C ARG A 282 -25.51 9.68 4.76
N LYS A 283 -25.54 8.56 5.46
CA LYS A 283 -24.75 7.37 5.14
C LYS A 283 -25.56 6.48 4.20
N VAL A 284 -24.99 6.13 3.06
CA VAL A 284 -25.67 5.32 2.04
C VAL A 284 -25.07 3.92 2.00
N SER A 285 -25.89 2.89 1.78
CA SER A 285 -25.44 1.49 1.75
C SER A 285 -24.60 1.16 0.49
N ALA A 286 -23.29 1.00 0.66
CA ALA A 286 -22.40 0.50 -0.40
C ALA A 286 -22.71 -0.96 -0.76
N ALA A 287 -23.10 -1.78 0.22
CA ALA A 287 -23.48 -3.18 -0.01
C ALA A 287 -24.62 -3.29 -1.02
N TRP A 288 -25.66 -2.47 -0.86
CA TRP A 288 -26.83 -2.47 -1.74
C TRP A 288 -26.49 -2.00 -3.15
N MET A 289 -25.64 -0.97 -3.29
CA MET A 289 -25.21 -0.48 -4.61
C MET A 289 -24.37 -1.54 -5.35
N ILE A 290 -23.47 -2.23 -4.64
CA ILE A 290 -22.65 -3.30 -5.21
C ILE A 290 -23.52 -4.50 -5.62
N GLU A 291 -24.48 -4.89 -4.78
CA GLU A 291 -25.46 -5.94 -5.09
C GLU A 291 -26.32 -5.56 -6.30
N SER A 292 -26.77 -4.31 -6.38
CA SER A 292 -27.54 -3.78 -7.51
C SER A 292 -26.74 -3.70 -8.81
N CYS A 293 -25.41 -3.69 -8.74
CA CYS A 293 -24.53 -3.85 -9.90
C CYS A 293 -24.29 -5.33 -10.30
N GLY A 294 -24.87 -6.28 -9.56
CA GLY A 294 -24.78 -7.71 -9.86
C GLY A 294 -23.52 -8.40 -9.35
N TRP A 295 -22.78 -7.78 -8.42
CA TRP A 295 -21.49 -8.33 -7.96
C TRP A 295 -21.60 -9.35 -6.82
N LYS A 296 -22.72 -9.41 -6.09
CA LYS A 296 -22.86 -10.34 -4.96
C LYS A 296 -22.79 -11.80 -5.44
N GLY A 297 -21.88 -12.58 -4.85
CA GLY A 297 -21.61 -13.95 -5.30
C GLY A 297 -20.80 -14.05 -6.60
N PHE A 298 -20.34 -12.94 -7.17
CA PHE A 298 -19.49 -12.96 -8.37
C PHE A 298 -18.16 -13.65 -8.08
N ARG A 299 -17.66 -14.42 -9.06
CA ARG A 299 -16.37 -15.12 -8.96
C ARG A 299 -15.65 -15.11 -10.31
N GLU A 300 -14.36 -14.80 -10.28
CA GLU A 300 -13.45 -14.86 -11.42
C GLU A 300 -12.13 -15.51 -10.97
N GLY A 301 -11.90 -16.75 -11.40
CA GLY A 301 -10.83 -17.57 -10.83
C GLY A 301 -11.04 -17.81 -9.33
N ASP A 302 -10.03 -17.50 -8.52
CA ASP A 302 -10.13 -17.60 -7.07
C ASP A 302 -10.49 -16.27 -6.37
N ALA A 303 -10.55 -15.15 -7.10
CA ALA A 303 -11.03 -13.87 -6.57
C ALA A 303 -12.55 -13.77 -6.73
N GLY A 304 -13.25 -13.29 -5.71
CA GLY A 304 -14.71 -13.15 -5.77
C GLY A 304 -15.30 -12.20 -4.75
N VAL A 305 -16.63 -12.15 -4.72
CA VAL A 305 -17.45 -11.45 -3.73
C VAL A 305 -18.28 -12.49 -2.99
N ALA A 306 -18.33 -12.41 -1.66
CA ALA A 306 -19.07 -13.38 -0.87
C ALA A 306 -20.55 -13.43 -1.24
N PRO A 307 -21.16 -14.62 -1.35
CA PRO A 307 -22.60 -14.74 -1.58
C PRO A 307 -23.42 -14.26 -0.37
N SER A 308 -22.85 -14.34 0.84
CA SER A 308 -23.49 -13.89 2.08
C SER A 308 -23.51 -12.36 2.23
N HIS A 309 -22.53 -11.64 1.66
CA HIS A 309 -22.41 -10.20 1.87
C HIS A 309 -21.63 -9.47 0.76
N ALA A 310 -22.27 -8.51 0.07
CA ALA A 310 -21.72 -7.84 -1.12
C ALA A 310 -20.48 -6.95 -0.86
N LEU A 311 -20.24 -6.53 0.39
CA LEU A 311 -19.00 -5.80 0.73
C LEU A 311 -17.77 -6.70 0.85
N VAL A 312 -17.93 -8.01 0.99
CA VAL A 312 -16.82 -8.88 1.36
C VAL A 312 -16.19 -9.48 0.11
N LEU A 313 -14.97 -9.03 -0.21
CA LEU A 313 -14.15 -9.71 -1.20
C LEU A 313 -13.58 -10.98 -0.59
N VAL A 314 -13.50 -12.04 -1.40
CA VAL A 314 -13.09 -13.37 -0.95
C VAL A 314 -12.01 -13.95 -1.86
N ASN A 315 -11.10 -14.68 -1.24
CA ASN A 315 -10.12 -15.55 -1.85
C ASN A 315 -10.56 -17.01 -1.67
N HIS A 316 -10.93 -17.69 -2.75
CA HIS A 316 -11.33 -19.10 -2.78
C HIS A 316 -10.16 -20.09 -2.71
N GLY A 317 -8.92 -19.60 -2.60
CA GLY A 317 -7.72 -20.42 -2.41
C GLY A 317 -6.45 -19.68 -2.82
N ASN A 318 -6.28 -19.44 -4.13
CA ASN A 318 -5.02 -18.95 -4.71
C ASN A 318 -5.13 -17.57 -5.35
N ALA A 319 -6.14 -16.77 -5.00
CA ALA A 319 -6.23 -15.40 -5.50
C ALA A 319 -4.98 -14.61 -5.10
N THR A 320 -4.41 -13.90 -6.07
CA THR A 320 -3.34 -12.94 -5.82
C THR A 320 -3.92 -11.62 -5.31
N GLY A 321 -3.15 -10.86 -4.55
CA GLY A 321 -3.58 -9.54 -4.12
C GLY A 321 -3.85 -8.57 -5.28
N THR A 322 -3.15 -8.76 -6.41
CA THR A 322 -3.39 -7.99 -7.65
C THR A 322 -4.74 -8.32 -8.29
N GLU A 323 -5.16 -9.59 -8.31
CA GLU A 323 -6.48 -10.00 -8.80
C GLU A 323 -7.61 -9.44 -7.93
N LEU A 324 -7.48 -9.54 -6.60
CA LEU A 324 -8.43 -8.94 -5.65
C LEU A 324 -8.51 -7.41 -5.80
N LEU A 325 -7.38 -6.74 -6.01
CA LEU A 325 -7.33 -5.30 -6.27
C LEU A 325 -7.98 -4.94 -7.61
N ALA A 326 -7.77 -5.74 -8.66
CA ALA A 326 -8.40 -5.53 -9.96
C ALA A 326 -9.93 -5.70 -9.87
N LEU A 327 -10.40 -6.72 -9.15
CA LEU A 327 -11.82 -6.93 -8.87
C LEU A 327 -12.42 -5.74 -8.11
N ALA A 328 -11.75 -5.28 -7.05
CA ALA A 328 -12.18 -4.10 -6.29
C ALA A 328 -12.34 -2.85 -7.17
N ARG A 329 -11.39 -2.61 -8.10
CA ARG A 329 -11.44 -1.48 -9.03
C ARG A 329 -12.63 -1.58 -9.99
N ARG A 330 -12.94 -2.78 -10.50
CA ARG A 330 -14.11 -3.01 -11.37
C ARG A 330 -15.42 -2.74 -10.64
N ILE A 331 -15.53 -3.19 -9.39
CA ILE A 331 -16.69 -2.93 -8.54
C ILE A 331 -16.87 -1.42 -8.32
N SER A 332 -15.80 -0.73 -7.88
CA SER A 332 -15.83 0.72 -7.65
C SER A 332 -16.21 1.50 -8.91
N ALA A 333 -15.64 1.14 -10.07
CA ALA A 333 -15.97 1.76 -11.35
C ALA A 333 -17.46 1.57 -11.72
N SER A 334 -18.01 0.37 -11.55
CA SER A 334 -19.42 0.10 -11.87
C SER A 334 -20.40 0.87 -10.96
N VAL A 335 -20.05 1.04 -9.68
CA VAL A 335 -20.88 1.80 -8.73
C VAL A 335 -20.82 3.29 -9.07
N LEU A 336 -19.63 3.80 -9.42
CA LEU A 336 -19.49 5.17 -9.89
C LEU A 336 -20.28 5.41 -11.19
N GLU A 337 -20.22 4.49 -12.15
CA GLU A 337 -20.95 4.59 -13.42
C GLU A 337 -22.47 4.57 -13.23
N LYS A 338 -22.99 3.64 -12.41
CA LYS A 338 -24.43 3.45 -12.22
C LYS A 338 -25.07 4.48 -11.29
N PHE A 339 -24.36 4.89 -10.24
CA PHE A 339 -24.92 5.73 -9.17
C PHE A 339 -24.28 7.13 -9.11
N GLY A 340 -23.17 7.37 -9.79
CA GLY A 340 -22.40 8.62 -9.63
C GLY A 340 -21.74 8.74 -8.24
N VAL A 341 -21.66 7.63 -7.49
CA VAL A 341 -21.16 7.62 -6.11
C VAL A 341 -19.79 6.92 -6.06
N PRO A 342 -18.70 7.62 -5.68
CA PRO A 342 -17.42 6.97 -5.46
C PRO A 342 -17.46 6.16 -4.16
N ILE A 343 -16.99 4.91 -4.21
CA ILE A 343 -16.82 4.06 -3.03
C ILE A 343 -15.34 3.80 -2.77
N GLU A 344 -14.94 3.99 -1.52
CA GLU A 344 -13.55 3.87 -1.07
C GLU A 344 -13.29 2.51 -0.39
N PRO A 345 -12.13 1.88 -0.64
CA PRO A 345 -11.68 0.74 0.14
C PRO A 345 -11.49 1.08 1.63
N GLU A 346 -11.86 0.14 2.51
CA GLU A 346 -11.57 0.17 3.94
C GLU A 346 -10.19 -0.43 4.28
N PRO A 347 -9.77 -1.57 3.67
CA PRO A 347 -8.43 -2.10 3.87
C PRO A 347 -7.33 -1.20 3.31
N ARG A 348 -6.16 -1.17 3.98
CA ARG A 348 -4.96 -0.49 3.47
C ARG A 348 -4.44 -1.24 2.24
N LEU A 349 -4.36 -0.55 1.11
CA LEU A 349 -3.80 -1.07 -0.15
C LEU A 349 -2.28 -0.83 -0.19
N LEU A 350 -1.50 -1.88 -0.43
CA LEU A 350 -0.04 -1.80 -0.56
C LEU A 350 0.39 -2.21 -1.98
N GLY A 351 1.07 -1.33 -2.76
CA GLY A 351 1.86 -1.76 -3.94
C GLY A 351 1.62 -1.17 -5.36
N ALA A 352 0.75 -0.19 -5.65
CA ALA A 352 0.37 0.12 -7.06
C ALA A 352 0.42 1.60 -7.55
N GLN A 353 1.09 2.52 -6.84
CA GLN A 353 0.86 3.97 -7.05
C GLN A 353 1.87 4.68 -7.98
N CYS A 354 3.08 4.15 -8.21
CA CYS A 354 4.14 4.88 -8.92
C CYS A 354 3.93 4.94 -10.45
N THR A 355 3.48 3.86 -11.08
CA THR A 355 3.44 3.73 -12.54
C THR A 355 2.33 4.56 -13.18
N MET A 356 1.23 4.76 -12.46
CA MET A 356 0.09 5.57 -12.94
C MET A 356 0.43 7.06 -12.96
N ALA A 357 1.21 7.54 -12.00
CA ALA A 357 1.65 8.95 -11.93
C ALA A 357 2.55 9.32 -13.13
N PHE A 358 3.52 8.47 -13.49
CA PHE A 358 4.36 8.71 -14.67
C PHE A 358 3.61 8.56 -15.99
N GLY A 359 2.65 7.64 -16.06
CA GLY A 359 1.72 7.48 -17.19
C GLY A 359 0.95 8.77 -17.50
N LEU A 360 0.27 9.30 -16.49
CA LEU A 360 -0.51 10.54 -16.63
C LEU A 360 0.40 11.76 -16.88
N MET A 361 1.59 11.80 -16.27
CA MET A 361 2.57 12.85 -16.53
C MET A 361 2.98 12.88 -18.01
N ALA A 362 3.22 11.73 -18.64
CA ALA A 362 3.59 11.67 -20.05
C ALA A 362 2.52 12.26 -20.99
N VAL A 363 1.24 12.05 -20.67
CA VAL A 363 0.10 12.65 -21.38
C VAL A 363 0.06 14.17 -21.17
N ALA A 364 0.26 14.63 -19.94
CA ALA A 364 0.32 16.06 -19.62
C ALA A 364 1.49 16.77 -20.33
N ILE A 365 2.65 16.13 -20.41
CA ILE A 365 3.82 16.62 -21.16
C ILE A 365 3.47 16.75 -22.63
N ARG A 366 2.83 15.74 -23.24
CA ARG A 366 2.41 15.82 -24.65
C ARG A 366 1.53 17.04 -24.91
N TYR A 367 0.51 17.26 -24.09
CA TYR A 367 -0.35 18.43 -24.24
C TYR A 367 0.42 19.74 -24.01
N ALA A 368 1.28 19.81 -23.00
CA ALA A 368 2.10 21.00 -22.73
C ALA A 368 3.02 21.34 -23.92
N THR A 369 3.66 20.34 -24.53
CA THR A 369 4.57 20.52 -25.68
C THR A 369 3.89 21.01 -26.96
N ARG A 370 2.54 21.00 -27.04
CA ARG A 370 1.79 21.63 -28.14
C ARG A 370 1.77 23.15 -28.04
N TYR A 371 1.93 23.69 -26.84
CA TYR A 371 1.79 25.12 -26.56
C TYR A 371 3.13 25.79 -26.28
N VAL A 372 4.05 25.08 -25.63
CA VAL A 372 5.35 25.62 -25.23
C VAL A 372 6.49 24.65 -25.57
N PRO A 373 7.70 25.17 -25.86
CA PRO A 373 8.89 24.36 -26.11
C PRO A 373 9.21 23.38 -24.98
N THR A 374 9.82 22.24 -25.35
CA THR A 374 10.16 21.14 -24.41
C THR A 374 11.07 21.58 -23.26
N GLN A 375 11.95 22.56 -23.50
CA GLN A 375 12.87 23.13 -22.52
C GLN A 375 12.10 23.90 -21.44
N GLU A 376 11.04 24.61 -21.82
CA GLU A 376 10.18 25.32 -20.88
C GLU A 376 9.27 24.36 -20.11
N VAL A 377 8.74 23.32 -20.77
CA VAL A 377 8.01 22.25 -20.07
C VAL A 377 8.89 21.63 -18.99
N ALA A 378 10.17 21.35 -19.30
CA ALA A 378 11.15 20.87 -18.34
C ALA A 378 11.35 21.84 -17.17
N PHE A 379 11.50 23.14 -17.45
CA PHE A 379 11.63 24.17 -16.41
C PHE A 379 10.40 24.24 -15.50
N PHE A 380 9.20 24.39 -16.07
CA PHE A 380 7.96 24.49 -15.30
C PHE A 380 7.62 23.20 -14.55
N ARG A 381 7.91 22.02 -15.12
CA ARG A 381 7.80 20.74 -14.41
C ARG A 381 8.66 20.74 -13.14
N ASN A 382 9.87 21.29 -13.21
CA ASN A 382 10.76 21.36 -12.06
C ASN A 382 10.32 22.43 -11.06
N ALA A 383 9.91 23.60 -11.54
CA ALA A 383 9.44 24.71 -10.69
C ALA A 383 8.15 24.34 -9.94
N PHE A 384 7.12 23.88 -10.66
CA PHE A 384 5.88 23.40 -10.05
C PHE A 384 6.08 22.13 -9.24
N GLY A 385 7.06 21.29 -9.58
CA GLY A 385 7.41 20.14 -8.77
C GLY A 385 8.03 20.50 -7.42
N LEU A 386 8.91 21.51 -7.38
CA LEU A 386 9.42 22.06 -6.13
C LEU A 386 8.29 22.66 -5.28
N LEU A 387 7.35 23.38 -5.90
CA LEU A 387 6.17 23.90 -5.23
C LEU A 387 5.25 22.79 -4.69
N ALA A 388 5.07 21.72 -5.47
CA ALA A 388 4.29 20.54 -5.03
C ALA A 388 4.95 19.81 -3.85
N LEU A 389 6.26 19.96 -3.67
CA LEU A 389 7.00 19.41 -2.54
C LEU A 389 6.84 20.25 -1.27
N LEU A 390 6.56 21.57 -1.37
CA LEU A 390 6.49 22.48 -0.21
C LEU A 390 5.53 22.04 0.90
N PRO A 391 4.28 21.61 0.64
CA PRO A 391 3.37 21.17 1.70
C PRO A 391 3.87 19.93 2.46
N MET A 392 4.76 19.14 1.86
CA MET A 392 5.41 18.01 2.51
C MET A 392 6.59 18.46 3.37
N LEU A 393 7.30 19.52 2.97
CA LEU A 393 8.47 20.06 3.66
C LEU A 393 8.12 21.00 4.83
N LEU A 394 7.00 21.72 4.71
CA LEU A 394 6.52 22.68 5.70
C LEU A 394 5.69 22.05 6.83
N ARG A 395 5.49 20.72 6.80
CA ARG A 395 4.82 20.01 7.89
C ARG A 395 5.71 20.04 9.15
N PRO A 396 5.16 20.41 10.31
CA PRO A 396 5.90 20.37 11.58
C PRO A 396 6.46 18.95 11.82
N GLY A 397 7.74 18.84 12.20
CA GLY A 397 8.38 17.57 12.58
C GLY A 397 9.33 16.93 11.56
N HIS A 398 9.57 17.54 10.39
CA HIS A 398 10.56 17.02 9.45
C HIS A 398 12.00 17.36 9.89
N ALA A 399 12.87 16.34 9.95
CA ALA A 399 14.30 16.50 10.22
C ALA A 399 14.98 17.44 9.22
N PRO A 400 16.07 18.15 9.61
CA PRO A 400 16.78 19.04 8.69
C PRO A 400 17.33 18.24 7.50
N LEU A 401 16.79 18.51 6.31
CA LEU A 401 17.17 17.90 5.04
C LEU A 401 18.51 18.46 4.56
N LYS A 402 19.59 18.15 5.29
CA LYS A 402 20.97 18.56 4.98
C LYS A 402 21.74 17.39 4.37
N THR A 403 22.52 17.65 3.34
CA THR A 403 23.48 16.68 2.77
C THR A 403 24.90 17.23 2.80
N GLN A 404 25.87 16.33 2.90
CA GLN A 404 27.30 16.63 2.77
C GLN A 404 27.84 16.31 1.36
N GLN A 405 27.01 15.79 0.45
CA GLN A 405 27.42 15.26 -0.86
C GLN A 405 26.97 16.11 -2.05
N LEU A 406 26.98 17.44 -1.89
CA LEU A 406 26.55 18.38 -2.94
C LEU A 406 27.13 18.10 -4.34
N PRO A 407 28.42 17.72 -4.52
CA PRO A 407 28.95 17.41 -5.85
C PRO A 407 28.26 16.22 -6.53
N ARG A 408 27.90 15.18 -5.77
CA ARG A 408 27.18 14.01 -6.31
C ARG A 408 25.75 14.37 -6.69
N TYR A 409 25.09 15.23 -5.92
CA TYR A 409 23.78 15.78 -6.29
C TYR A 409 23.83 16.62 -7.55
N PHE A 410 24.85 17.45 -7.72
CA PHE A 410 25.00 18.27 -8.91
C PHE A 410 25.18 17.40 -10.16
N VAL A 411 26.13 16.45 -10.14
CA VAL A 411 26.38 15.53 -11.26
C VAL A 411 25.11 14.73 -11.60
N ARG A 412 24.42 14.19 -10.58
CA ARG A 412 23.16 13.46 -10.76
C ARG A 412 22.05 14.34 -11.33
N SER A 413 21.95 15.58 -10.88
CA SER A 413 20.93 16.51 -11.35
C SER A 413 21.20 16.96 -12.79
N ALA A 414 22.47 17.15 -13.17
CA ALA A 414 22.86 17.47 -14.55
C ALA A 414 22.56 16.32 -15.51
N ILE A 415 22.98 15.09 -15.17
CA ILE A 415 22.67 13.89 -15.98
C ILE A 415 21.16 13.66 -16.03
N GLY A 416 20.47 13.82 -14.90
CA GLY A 416 19.01 13.73 -14.80
C GLY A 416 18.27 14.76 -15.65
N LEU A 417 18.77 16.00 -15.72
CA LEU A 417 18.21 17.03 -16.57
C LEU A 417 18.42 16.70 -18.05
N GLY A 418 19.63 16.27 -18.43
CA GLY A 418 19.91 15.81 -19.79
C GLY A 418 18.98 14.67 -20.21
N SER A 419 18.80 13.69 -19.34
CA SER A 419 17.85 12.59 -19.54
C SER A 419 16.42 13.09 -19.75
N MET A 420 15.96 13.99 -18.87
CA MET A 420 14.60 14.55 -18.93
C MET A 420 14.36 15.33 -20.23
N LEU A 421 15.32 16.15 -20.65
CA LEU A 421 15.21 16.93 -21.89
C LEU A 421 15.13 16.01 -23.11
N CYS A 422 15.97 14.97 -23.18
CA CYS A 422 15.89 13.97 -24.25
C CYS A 422 14.54 13.23 -24.23
N ALA A 423 14.06 12.84 -23.05
CA ALA A 423 12.78 12.15 -22.91
C ALA A 423 11.59 13.04 -23.31
N PHE A 424 11.59 14.31 -22.90
CA PHE A 424 10.51 15.26 -23.22
C PHE A 424 10.53 15.62 -24.70
N TRP A 425 11.71 15.76 -25.29
CA TRP A 425 11.86 15.94 -26.72
C TRP A 425 11.27 14.75 -27.48
N ALA A 426 11.59 13.52 -27.07
CA ALA A 426 11.04 12.31 -27.67
C ALA A 426 9.51 12.24 -27.52
N LEU A 427 8.97 12.58 -26.35
CA LEU A 427 7.53 12.68 -26.09
C LEU A 427 6.85 13.82 -26.85
N GLY A 428 7.58 14.83 -27.34
CA GLY A 428 7.02 15.89 -28.18
C GLY A 428 6.98 15.50 -29.66
N HIS A 429 7.97 14.72 -30.13
CA HIS A 429 8.25 14.55 -31.57
C HIS A 429 8.02 13.13 -32.13
N LEU A 430 7.94 12.11 -31.28
CA LEU A 430 7.55 10.74 -31.68
C LEU A 430 6.11 10.47 -31.25
N PRO A 431 5.39 9.50 -31.84
CA PRO A 431 4.14 8.97 -31.28
C PRO A 431 4.30 8.51 -29.83
N LEU A 432 3.25 8.64 -29.02
CA LEU A 432 3.35 8.52 -27.57
C LEU A 432 3.75 7.09 -27.15
N ALA A 433 3.12 6.09 -27.78
CA ALA A 433 3.46 4.69 -27.59
C ALA A 433 4.92 4.39 -27.99
N GLN A 434 5.39 4.98 -29.10
CA GLN A 434 6.76 4.78 -29.58
C GLN A 434 7.77 5.41 -28.61
N ALA A 435 7.56 6.66 -28.18
CA ALA A 435 8.44 7.35 -27.23
C ALA A 435 8.57 6.62 -25.89
N VAL A 436 7.45 6.15 -25.32
CA VAL A 436 7.47 5.39 -24.06
C VAL A 436 8.07 4.01 -24.26
N SER A 437 7.78 3.32 -25.36
CA SER A 437 8.39 2.01 -25.65
C SER A 437 9.91 2.09 -25.85
N LEU A 438 10.44 3.20 -26.36
CA LEU A 438 11.88 3.43 -26.47
C LEU A 438 12.56 3.57 -25.11
N SER A 439 11.86 4.14 -24.13
CA SER A 439 12.35 4.19 -22.74
C SER A 439 12.50 2.79 -22.13
N TYR A 440 11.93 1.75 -22.75
CA TYR A 440 11.98 0.38 -22.28
C TYR A 440 13.32 -0.32 -22.53
N SER A 441 14.26 0.33 -23.20
CA SER A 441 15.65 -0.09 -23.15
C SER A 441 16.33 0.25 -21.81
N THR A 442 15.72 1.08 -20.94
CA THR A 442 16.32 1.49 -19.67
C THR A 442 16.72 0.30 -18.78
N PRO A 443 15.88 -0.74 -18.57
CA PRO A 443 16.26 -1.91 -17.77
C PRO A 443 17.51 -2.64 -18.28
N LEU A 444 17.76 -2.67 -19.58
CA LEU A 444 19.00 -3.26 -20.13
C LEU A 444 20.21 -2.51 -19.61
N PHE A 445 20.22 -1.19 -19.77
CA PHE A 445 21.32 -0.36 -19.31
C PHE A 445 21.44 -0.34 -17.78
N VAL A 446 20.32 -0.34 -17.06
CA VAL A 446 20.32 -0.48 -15.59
C VAL A 446 20.93 -1.79 -15.16
N THR A 447 20.58 -2.91 -15.80
CA THR A 447 21.10 -4.23 -15.44
C THR A 447 22.62 -4.27 -15.63
N ILE A 448 23.12 -3.75 -16.76
CA ILE A 448 24.57 -3.60 -17.01
C ILE A 448 25.21 -2.71 -15.95
N ALA A 449 24.65 -1.52 -15.72
CA ALA A 449 25.19 -0.52 -14.81
C ALA A 449 25.17 -1.00 -13.35
N ALA A 450 24.16 -1.77 -12.95
CA ALA A 450 24.03 -2.33 -11.61
C ALA A 450 25.09 -3.41 -11.34
N VAL A 451 25.40 -4.26 -12.33
CA VAL A 451 26.50 -5.23 -12.21
C VAL A 451 27.83 -4.50 -12.05
N LEU A 452 28.09 -3.46 -12.86
CA LEU A 452 29.38 -2.74 -12.87
C LEU A 452 29.60 -1.84 -11.66
N TRP A 453 28.58 -1.10 -11.21
CA TRP A 453 28.72 -0.07 -10.16
C TRP A 453 28.09 -0.42 -8.82
N LEU A 454 27.13 -1.35 -8.77
CA LEU A 454 26.48 -1.77 -7.52
C LEU A 454 26.91 -3.17 -7.07
N GLY A 455 27.53 -3.96 -7.96
CA GLY A 455 27.88 -5.35 -7.69
C GLY A 455 26.67 -6.29 -7.63
N GLU A 456 25.54 -5.92 -8.23
CA GLU A 456 24.33 -6.78 -8.25
C GLU A 456 24.63 -8.09 -9.02
N THR A 457 24.24 -9.24 -8.46
CA THR A 457 24.45 -10.55 -9.10
C THR A 457 23.26 -10.94 -9.97
N VAL A 458 23.35 -10.62 -11.27
CA VAL A 458 22.26 -10.87 -12.22
C VAL A 458 22.34 -12.29 -12.78
N ARG A 459 21.34 -13.11 -12.50
CA ARG A 459 21.26 -14.49 -13.01
C ARG A 459 21.11 -14.51 -14.55
N VAL A 460 21.68 -15.53 -15.20
CA VAL A 460 21.68 -15.73 -16.67
C VAL A 460 20.28 -15.61 -17.31
N ARG A 461 19.23 -15.99 -16.58
CA ARG A 461 17.85 -15.93 -17.08
C ARG A 461 17.24 -14.52 -17.06
N ARG A 462 17.64 -13.68 -16.09
CA ARG A 462 17.28 -12.26 -16.06
C ARG A 462 17.97 -11.53 -17.23
N TRP A 463 19.23 -11.88 -17.51
CA TRP A 463 19.93 -11.47 -18.72
C TRP A 463 19.19 -11.84 -20.01
N ALA A 464 18.75 -13.10 -20.13
CA ALA A 464 18.02 -13.54 -21.31
C ALA A 464 16.73 -12.74 -21.54
N ALA A 465 15.96 -12.49 -20.49
CA ALA A 465 14.71 -11.78 -20.62
C ALA A 465 14.86 -10.26 -20.80
N VAL A 466 15.91 -9.66 -20.25
CA VAL A 466 16.33 -8.28 -20.59
C VAL A 466 16.70 -8.18 -22.07
N VAL A 467 17.44 -9.15 -22.61
CA VAL A 467 17.78 -9.23 -24.05
C VAL A 467 16.52 -9.40 -24.90
N VAL A 468 15.60 -10.28 -24.52
CA VAL A 468 14.32 -10.47 -25.24
C VAL A 468 13.46 -9.21 -25.19
N GLY A 469 13.37 -8.55 -24.03
CA GLY A 469 12.70 -7.25 -23.91
C GLY A 469 13.31 -6.19 -24.83
N PHE A 470 14.64 -6.15 -24.93
CA PHE A 470 15.34 -5.27 -25.86
C PHE A 470 15.07 -5.60 -27.34
N ILE A 471 14.97 -6.89 -27.70
CA ILE A 471 14.53 -7.30 -29.05
C ILE A 471 13.12 -6.74 -29.33
N GLY A 472 12.23 -6.79 -28.34
CA GLY A 472 10.91 -6.16 -28.43
C GLY A 472 11.01 -4.66 -28.73
N VAL A 473 11.92 -3.93 -28.07
CA VAL A 473 12.19 -2.51 -28.39
C VAL A 473 12.69 -2.34 -29.83
N LEU A 474 13.63 -3.18 -30.30
CA LEU A 474 14.14 -3.12 -31.68
C LEU A 474 13.05 -3.37 -32.73
N VAL A 475 12.07 -4.23 -32.45
CA VAL A 475 10.91 -4.48 -33.32
C VAL A 475 10.02 -3.23 -33.44
N ILE A 476 9.88 -2.47 -32.36
CA ILE A 476 9.11 -1.21 -32.38
C ILE A 476 9.89 -0.12 -33.13
N VAL A 477 11.21 -0.06 -32.94
CA VAL A 477 12.08 0.99 -33.48
C VAL A 477 12.43 0.79 -34.96
N ARG A 478 12.52 -0.46 -35.41
CA ARG A 478 12.86 -0.87 -36.79
C ARG A 478 14.10 -0.14 -37.36
N PRO A 479 15.28 -0.33 -36.75
CA PRO A 479 16.52 0.30 -37.23
C PRO A 479 16.78 -0.07 -38.69
N GLY A 480 17.12 0.93 -39.52
CA GLY A 480 17.42 0.74 -40.94
C GLY A 480 16.22 0.80 -41.90
N THR A 481 15.01 1.09 -41.40
CA THR A 481 13.82 1.37 -42.23
C THR A 481 13.46 2.85 -42.22
N ALA A 482 12.54 3.29 -43.08
CA ALA A 482 12.06 4.68 -43.12
C ALA A 482 11.42 5.18 -41.79
N GLY A 483 11.16 4.29 -40.83
CA GLY A 483 10.68 4.65 -39.49
C GLY A 483 11.79 4.99 -38.47
N PHE A 484 13.06 4.76 -38.81
CA PHE A 484 14.19 5.12 -37.96
C PHE A 484 14.51 6.61 -38.13
N THR A 485 14.15 7.41 -37.13
CA THR A 485 14.37 8.86 -37.13
C THR A 485 15.45 9.24 -36.13
N SER A 486 16.03 10.43 -36.28
CA SER A 486 16.93 11.02 -35.27
C SER A 486 16.29 11.06 -33.87
N GLY A 487 14.96 11.08 -33.79
CA GLY A 487 14.25 11.04 -32.52
C GLY A 487 14.32 9.71 -31.77
N SER A 488 14.41 8.59 -32.48
CA SER A 488 14.60 7.27 -31.83
C SER A 488 15.95 7.20 -31.12
N LEU A 489 17.00 7.80 -31.69
CA LEU A 489 18.32 7.91 -31.06
C LEU A 489 18.29 8.75 -29.79
N ILE A 490 17.55 9.87 -29.80
CA ILE A 490 17.38 10.74 -28.62
C ILE A 490 16.66 10.00 -27.50
N ALA A 491 15.64 9.20 -27.82
CA ALA A 491 14.92 8.41 -26.82
C ALA A 491 15.79 7.30 -26.20
N VAL A 492 16.63 6.63 -27.00
CA VAL A 492 17.61 5.65 -26.49
C VAL A 492 18.66 6.35 -25.61
N ALA A 493 19.14 7.53 -26.01
CA ALA A 493 20.05 8.33 -25.19
C ALA A 493 19.41 8.69 -23.83
N ALA A 494 18.12 9.06 -23.82
CA ALA A 494 17.37 9.28 -22.59
C ALA A 494 17.32 8.03 -21.70
N ALA A 495 17.15 6.84 -22.28
CA ALA A 495 17.16 5.58 -21.53
C ALA A 495 18.52 5.29 -20.89
N VAL A 496 19.63 5.53 -21.60
CA VAL A 496 20.99 5.37 -21.08
C VAL A 496 21.24 6.34 -19.91
N LEU A 497 20.93 7.62 -20.09
CA LEU A 497 21.10 8.61 -19.02
C LEU A 497 20.17 8.31 -17.83
N SER A 498 18.94 7.86 -18.07
CA SER A 498 18.01 7.41 -17.02
C SER A 498 18.57 6.24 -16.23
N SER A 499 19.26 5.29 -16.86
CA SER A 499 19.88 4.19 -16.12
C SER A 499 20.98 4.67 -15.18
N LEU A 500 21.81 5.64 -15.60
CA LEU A 500 22.85 6.21 -14.75
C LEU A 500 22.23 6.93 -13.56
N VAL A 501 21.13 7.67 -13.81
CA VAL A 501 20.37 8.35 -12.75
C VAL A 501 19.80 7.34 -11.75
N ALA A 502 19.25 6.20 -12.21
CA ALA A 502 18.73 5.18 -11.31
C ALA A 502 19.82 4.60 -10.38
N ILE A 503 21.02 4.37 -10.91
CA ILE A 503 22.18 3.94 -10.11
C ILE A 503 22.63 5.02 -9.13
N GLN A 504 22.72 6.28 -9.57
CA GLN A 504 23.10 7.40 -8.70
C GLN A 504 22.07 7.66 -7.61
N ILE A 505 20.78 7.52 -7.90
CA ILE A 505 19.71 7.54 -6.89
C ILE A 505 19.98 6.44 -5.86
N LYS A 506 20.22 5.19 -6.30
CA LYS A 506 20.50 4.09 -5.37
C LYS A 506 21.70 4.40 -4.47
N GLN A 507 22.80 4.90 -5.04
CA GLN A 507 24.00 5.27 -4.30
C GLN A 507 23.75 6.39 -3.29
N LEU A 508 23.00 7.44 -3.67
CA LEU A 508 22.67 8.55 -2.78
C LEU A 508 21.68 8.13 -1.68
N THR A 509 20.70 7.29 -2.00
CA THR A 509 19.71 6.77 -1.02
C THR A 509 20.28 5.81 0.01
N ARG A 510 21.53 5.36 -0.15
CA ARG A 510 22.28 4.62 0.89
C ARG A 510 22.78 5.54 2.02
N ILE A 511 22.80 6.85 1.79
CA ILE A 511 23.43 7.81 2.71
C ILE A 511 22.42 8.87 3.15
N ASP A 512 21.63 9.39 2.21
CA ASP A 512 20.60 10.38 2.48
C ASP A 512 19.19 9.78 2.32
N SER A 513 18.19 10.35 3.01
CA SER A 513 16.80 9.93 2.87
C SER A 513 16.26 10.18 1.45
N ALA A 514 15.26 9.40 1.02
CA ALA A 514 14.62 9.59 -0.28
C ALA A 514 14.05 11.01 -0.47
N ASP A 515 13.53 11.62 0.61
CA ASP A 515 12.98 12.96 0.58
C ASP A 515 14.09 14.03 0.43
N THR A 516 15.23 13.86 1.12
CA THR A 516 16.43 14.69 0.91
C THR A 516 16.90 14.57 -0.53
N VAL A 517 16.93 13.34 -1.05
CA VAL A 517 17.40 13.07 -2.41
C VAL A 517 16.53 13.80 -3.43
N VAL A 518 15.21 13.74 -3.27
CA VAL A 518 14.25 14.43 -4.15
C VAL A 518 14.35 15.94 -3.99
N LEU A 519 14.41 16.47 -2.76
CA LEU A 519 14.54 17.91 -2.51
C LEU A 519 15.75 18.51 -3.23
N TYR A 520 16.95 17.98 -2.98
CA TYR A 520 18.17 18.50 -3.60
C TYR A 520 18.15 18.34 -5.11
N THR A 521 17.50 17.30 -5.63
CA THR A 521 17.28 17.17 -7.07
C THR A 521 16.48 18.35 -7.62
N TYR A 522 15.37 18.73 -6.99
CA TYR A 522 14.57 19.89 -7.43
C TYR A 522 15.31 21.21 -7.25
N VAL A 523 16.05 21.39 -6.14
CA VAL A 523 16.87 22.58 -5.88
C VAL A 523 17.89 22.80 -6.99
N PHE A 524 18.51 21.75 -7.53
CA PHE A 524 19.42 21.86 -8.68
C PHE A 524 18.69 21.91 -10.02
N TRP A 525 17.62 21.13 -10.20
CA TRP A 525 16.89 21.07 -11.47
C TRP A 525 16.24 22.40 -11.86
N VAL A 526 15.68 23.16 -10.92
CA VAL A 526 15.05 24.46 -11.23
C VAL A 526 16.04 25.43 -11.91
N PRO A 527 17.18 25.81 -11.32
CA PRO A 527 18.12 26.71 -11.97
C PRO A 527 18.79 26.09 -13.20
N LEU A 528 19.15 24.79 -13.17
CA LEU A 528 19.79 24.15 -14.32
C LEU A 528 18.87 24.07 -15.54
N SER A 529 17.57 23.84 -15.35
CA SER A 529 16.58 23.79 -16.44
C SER A 529 16.14 25.16 -16.93
N LEU A 530 16.30 26.22 -16.13
CA LEU A 530 16.03 27.59 -16.56
C LEU A 530 16.99 28.01 -17.69
N ILE A 531 18.27 27.64 -17.61
CA ILE A 531 19.30 28.03 -18.59
C ILE A 531 18.87 27.67 -20.03
N PRO A 532 18.56 26.41 -20.38
CA PRO A 532 18.12 26.07 -21.73
C PRO A 532 16.73 26.63 -22.08
N ALA A 533 15.85 26.85 -21.09
CA ALA A 533 14.53 27.45 -21.32
C ALA A 533 14.61 28.91 -21.76
N LEU A 534 15.55 29.69 -21.21
CA LEU A 534 15.73 31.11 -21.54
C LEU A 534 16.05 31.35 -23.03
N PHE A 535 16.68 30.39 -23.71
CA PHE A 535 17.02 30.52 -25.13
C PHE A 535 15.82 30.35 -26.08
N VAL A 536 14.72 29.78 -25.59
CA VAL A 536 13.54 29.47 -26.40
C VAL A 536 12.24 30.02 -25.80
N TRP A 537 12.35 30.94 -24.84
CA TRP A 537 11.26 31.32 -23.93
C TRP A 537 10.01 31.89 -24.63
N VAL A 538 8.86 31.26 -24.40
CA VAL A 538 7.53 31.66 -24.88
C VAL A 538 6.54 31.59 -23.74
N TRP A 539 5.93 32.73 -23.40
CA TRP A 539 4.97 32.79 -22.31
C TRP A 539 3.78 31.83 -22.51
N PRO A 540 3.53 30.90 -21.57
CA PRO A 540 2.38 30.02 -21.65
C PRO A 540 1.07 30.82 -21.55
N ALA A 541 0.07 30.46 -22.36
CA ALA A 541 -1.24 31.09 -22.35
C ALA A 541 -2.37 30.05 -22.19
N GLY A 542 -3.46 30.47 -21.55
CA GLY A 542 -4.68 29.67 -21.40
C GLY A 542 -4.44 28.32 -20.72
N ILE A 543 -4.92 27.24 -21.34
CA ILE A 543 -4.88 25.89 -20.80
C ILE A 543 -3.46 25.32 -20.62
N ALA A 544 -2.45 25.92 -21.26
CA ALA A 544 -1.05 25.49 -21.13
C ALA A 544 -0.60 25.46 -19.65
N TRP A 545 -1.06 26.42 -18.83
CA TRP A 545 -0.75 26.46 -17.40
C TRP A 545 -1.24 25.24 -16.63
N VAL A 546 -2.42 24.72 -16.97
CA VAL A 546 -2.99 23.53 -16.32
C VAL A 546 -2.12 22.31 -16.64
N TRP A 547 -1.70 22.16 -17.89
CA TRP A 547 -0.84 21.05 -18.28
C TRP A 547 0.54 21.15 -17.63
N LEU A 548 1.15 22.34 -17.60
CA LEU A 548 2.44 22.56 -16.94
C LEU A 548 2.37 22.26 -15.43
N LEU A 549 1.32 22.70 -14.74
CA LEU A 549 1.10 22.37 -13.33
C LEU A 549 0.95 20.85 -13.13
N ALA A 550 0.14 20.19 -13.98
CA ALA A 550 -0.05 18.75 -13.93
C ALA A 550 1.26 17.98 -14.13
N THR A 551 2.14 18.42 -15.04
CA THR A 551 3.47 17.78 -15.21
C THR A 551 4.31 17.87 -13.94
N GLY A 552 4.28 19.01 -13.24
CA GLY A 552 5.01 19.22 -11.99
C GLY A 552 4.49 18.33 -10.86
N VAL A 553 3.17 18.32 -10.62
CA VAL A 553 2.55 17.54 -9.54
C VAL A 553 2.70 16.03 -9.78
N LEU A 554 2.26 15.54 -10.95
CA LEU A 554 2.33 14.11 -11.27
C LEU A 554 3.78 13.62 -11.33
N GLY A 555 4.67 14.44 -11.87
CA GLY A 555 6.10 14.14 -11.92
C GLY A 555 6.75 14.07 -10.55
N THR A 556 6.30 14.90 -9.59
CA THR A 556 6.82 14.87 -8.22
C THR A 556 6.33 13.67 -7.45
N ILE A 557 5.04 13.33 -7.56
CA ILE A 557 4.48 12.10 -6.98
C ILE A 557 5.22 10.88 -7.53
N GLY A 558 5.35 10.79 -8.86
CA GLY A 558 6.10 9.71 -9.50
C GLY A 558 7.54 9.63 -9.00
N GLN A 559 8.26 10.76 -8.97
CA GLN A 559 9.65 10.83 -8.54
C GLN A 559 9.84 10.42 -7.08
N LEU A 560 8.95 10.84 -6.18
CA LEU A 560 8.98 10.46 -4.76
C LEU A 560 8.77 8.96 -4.59
N LEU A 561 7.72 8.41 -5.22
CA LEU A 561 7.41 6.99 -5.14
C LEU A 561 8.52 6.13 -5.77
N TRP A 562 9.12 6.58 -6.88
CA TRP A 562 10.22 5.89 -7.55
C TRP A 562 11.51 5.93 -6.74
N THR A 563 11.89 7.10 -6.20
CA THR A 563 13.09 7.25 -5.37
C THR A 563 12.96 6.40 -4.10
N ARG A 564 11.75 6.37 -3.52
CA ARG A 564 11.42 5.46 -2.42
C ARG A 564 11.56 4.01 -2.88
N ALA A 565 10.90 3.58 -3.95
CA ALA A 565 10.98 2.21 -4.45
C ALA A 565 12.43 1.75 -4.70
N LEU A 566 13.25 2.56 -5.38
CA LEU A 566 14.67 2.25 -5.62
C LEU A 566 15.49 2.08 -4.34
N ARG A 567 15.13 2.77 -3.26
CA ARG A 567 15.75 2.54 -1.95
C ARG A 567 15.49 1.10 -1.47
N LEU A 568 14.26 0.59 -1.67
CA LEU A 568 13.74 -0.65 -1.08
C LEU A 568 14.21 -1.93 -1.79
N GLY A 569 14.55 -1.88 -3.07
CA GLY A 569 14.87 -3.08 -3.85
C GLY A 569 16.09 -2.93 -4.76
N GLU A 570 16.50 -4.04 -5.38
CA GLU A 570 17.49 -4.04 -6.46
C GLU A 570 16.99 -3.18 -7.62
N VAL A 571 17.86 -2.32 -8.15
CA VAL A 571 17.47 -1.40 -9.23
C VAL A 571 17.09 -2.22 -10.47
N SER A 572 17.82 -3.30 -10.73
CA SER A 572 17.56 -4.21 -11.86
C SER A 572 16.22 -4.95 -11.76
N ALA A 573 15.68 -5.17 -10.57
CA ALA A 573 14.39 -5.83 -10.35
C ALA A 573 13.21 -4.85 -10.48
N LEU A 574 13.38 -3.60 -10.06
CA LEU A 574 12.30 -2.60 -10.01
C LEU A 574 12.09 -1.87 -11.34
N THR A 575 13.12 -1.71 -12.16
CA THR A 575 13.04 -0.96 -13.43
C THR A 575 12.03 -1.54 -14.43
N PRO A 576 11.87 -2.88 -14.56
CA PRO A 576 10.82 -3.47 -15.38
C PRO A 576 9.38 -3.10 -15.01
N ILE A 577 9.09 -2.62 -13.79
CA ILE A 577 7.75 -2.21 -13.38
C ILE A 577 7.21 -1.05 -14.25
N SER A 578 8.11 -0.24 -14.82
CA SER A 578 7.77 0.84 -15.76
C SER A 578 7.06 0.36 -17.03
N PHE A 579 7.12 -0.93 -17.36
CA PHE A 579 6.41 -1.52 -18.50
C PHE A 579 4.90 -1.55 -18.33
N LEU A 580 4.40 -1.50 -17.09
CA LEU A 580 2.97 -1.41 -16.80
C LEU A 580 2.37 -0.06 -17.24
N GLN A 581 3.19 0.92 -17.61
CA GLN A 581 2.75 2.19 -18.18
C GLN A 581 2.24 2.05 -19.63
N LEU A 582 2.69 1.03 -20.39
CA LEU A 582 2.43 0.93 -21.83
C LEU A 582 0.94 0.85 -22.20
N PRO A 583 0.12 0.00 -21.54
CA PRO A 583 -1.29 -0.11 -21.91
C PRO A 583 -2.03 1.21 -21.69
N LEU A 584 -1.75 1.89 -20.57
CA LEU A 584 -2.33 3.19 -20.25
C LEU A 584 -1.95 4.24 -21.30
N VAL A 585 -0.66 4.35 -21.60
CA VAL A 585 -0.15 5.34 -22.57
C VAL A 585 -0.64 5.05 -23.98
N THR A 586 -0.73 3.77 -24.37
CA THR A 586 -1.23 3.37 -25.68
C THR A 586 -2.72 3.69 -25.82
N LEU A 587 -3.52 3.42 -24.77
CA LEU A 587 -4.93 3.76 -24.72
C LEU A 587 -5.14 5.29 -24.79
N CYS A 588 -4.36 6.06 -24.03
CA CYS A 588 -4.39 7.52 -24.10
C CYS A 588 -3.94 8.04 -25.47
N GLY A 589 -2.91 7.44 -26.08
CA GLY A 589 -2.46 7.69 -27.45
C GLY A 589 -3.60 7.60 -28.45
N TRP A 590 -4.35 6.50 -28.38
CA TRP A 590 -5.47 6.24 -29.25
C TRP A 590 -6.67 7.18 -28.98
N LEU A 591 -7.10 7.32 -27.71
CA LEU A 591 -8.28 8.10 -27.34
C LEU A 591 -8.10 9.61 -27.47
N LEU A 592 -6.94 10.14 -27.05
CA LEU A 592 -6.74 11.58 -26.89
C LEU A 592 -6.02 12.22 -28.08
N PHE A 593 -5.26 11.42 -28.83
CA PHE A 593 -4.39 11.92 -29.90
C PHE A 593 -4.70 11.30 -31.27
N ALA A 594 -5.70 10.41 -31.36
CA ALA A 594 -6.04 9.67 -32.57
C ALA A 594 -4.83 8.95 -33.19
N GLU A 595 -3.85 8.57 -32.36
CA GLU A 595 -2.68 7.82 -32.80
C GLU A 595 -3.09 6.40 -33.14
N THR A 596 -2.80 5.95 -34.37
CA THR A 596 -3.03 4.56 -34.77
C THR A 596 -1.88 3.70 -34.26
N VAL A 597 -2.21 2.66 -33.52
CA VAL A 597 -1.21 1.71 -33.02
C VAL A 597 -0.82 0.79 -34.18
N ASP A 598 0.42 0.89 -34.63
CA ASP A 598 0.87 0.04 -35.72
C ASP A 598 1.07 -1.42 -35.27
N ARG A 599 1.00 -2.35 -36.24
CA ARG A 599 1.09 -3.79 -35.95
C ARG A 599 2.39 -4.17 -35.24
N TRP A 600 3.48 -3.47 -35.51
CA TRP A 600 4.78 -3.79 -34.93
C TRP A 600 4.95 -3.25 -33.51
N THR A 601 4.27 -2.15 -33.17
CA THR A 601 4.14 -1.65 -31.81
C THR A 601 3.41 -2.68 -30.96
N ILE A 602 2.34 -3.29 -31.49
CA ILE A 602 1.63 -4.39 -30.82
C ILE A 602 2.54 -5.61 -30.64
N ILE A 603 3.25 -6.03 -31.70
CA ILE A 603 4.14 -7.20 -31.64
C ILE A 603 5.29 -6.96 -30.65
N GLY A 604 5.98 -5.83 -30.77
CA GLY A 604 7.09 -5.48 -29.88
C GLY A 604 6.66 -5.28 -28.43
N ALA A 605 5.51 -4.63 -28.21
CA ALA A 605 4.87 -4.54 -26.90
C ALA A 605 4.57 -5.92 -26.32
N GLY A 606 4.04 -6.83 -27.13
CA GLY A 606 3.77 -8.21 -26.74
C GLY A 606 5.04 -8.94 -26.32
N ILE A 607 6.14 -8.78 -27.07
CA ILE A 607 7.45 -9.36 -26.71
C ILE A 607 7.95 -8.80 -25.38
N ILE A 608 7.87 -7.48 -25.18
CA ILE A 608 8.30 -6.82 -23.93
C ILE A 608 7.45 -7.34 -22.76
N LEU A 609 6.12 -7.32 -22.88
CA LEU A 609 5.23 -7.77 -21.82
C LEU A 609 5.43 -9.26 -21.51
N ALA A 610 5.59 -10.11 -22.53
CA ALA A 610 5.83 -11.55 -22.36
C ALA A 610 7.18 -11.84 -21.69
N ALA A 611 8.25 -11.12 -22.05
CA ALA A 611 9.56 -11.26 -21.42
C ALA A 611 9.49 -10.93 -19.92
N ASN A 612 8.76 -9.87 -19.56
CA ASN A 612 8.60 -9.46 -18.16
C ASN A 612 7.67 -10.38 -17.37
N ALA A 613 6.55 -10.78 -17.96
CA ALA A 613 5.66 -11.78 -17.38
C ALA A 613 6.40 -13.11 -17.15
N TYR A 614 7.29 -13.50 -18.07
CA TYR A 614 8.13 -14.69 -17.91
C TYR A 614 9.11 -14.56 -16.74
N ILE A 615 9.83 -13.43 -16.59
CA ILE A 615 10.70 -13.21 -15.43
C ILE A 615 9.87 -13.27 -14.15
N ALA A 616 8.79 -12.48 -14.06
CA ALA A 616 7.96 -12.39 -12.88
C ALA A 616 7.36 -13.75 -12.50
N HIS A 617 6.79 -14.47 -13.47
CA HIS A 617 6.23 -15.80 -13.27
C HIS A 617 7.32 -16.81 -12.86
N ARG A 618 8.51 -16.76 -13.47
CA ARG A 618 9.56 -17.74 -13.20
C ARG A 618 10.30 -17.47 -11.90
N GLU A 619 10.52 -16.21 -11.53
CA GLU A 619 11.00 -15.82 -10.21
C GLU A 619 9.98 -16.29 -9.16
N ALA A 620 8.68 -16.07 -9.38
CA ALA A 620 7.63 -16.63 -8.53
C ALA A 620 7.63 -18.18 -8.48
N VAL A 621 7.91 -18.88 -9.58
CA VAL A 621 7.99 -20.36 -9.62
C VAL A 621 9.26 -20.88 -8.95
N LEU A 622 10.39 -20.19 -9.09
CA LEU A 622 11.65 -20.56 -8.43
C LEU A 622 11.58 -20.30 -6.93
N SER A 623 10.96 -19.20 -6.50
CA SER A 623 10.63 -18.93 -5.11
C SER A 623 9.68 -19.99 -4.54
N ARG A 624 8.65 -20.39 -5.31
CA ARG A 624 7.77 -21.53 -4.97
C ARG A 624 8.53 -22.86 -4.83
N ARG A 625 9.47 -23.16 -5.74
CA ARG A 625 10.29 -24.39 -5.67
C ARG A 625 11.31 -24.36 -4.54
N ALA A 626 11.91 -23.21 -4.25
CA ALA A 626 12.81 -23.04 -3.13
C ALA A 626 12.05 -23.21 -1.80
N ALA A 627 10.84 -22.65 -1.70
CA ALA A 627 9.95 -22.84 -0.56
C ALA A 627 9.49 -24.30 -0.40
N SER A 628 9.18 -25.01 -1.49
CA SER A 628 8.80 -26.43 -1.42
C SER A 628 9.96 -27.34 -1.04
N VAL A 629 11.18 -27.05 -1.52
CA VAL A 629 12.39 -27.79 -1.15
C VAL A 629 12.78 -27.51 0.29
N ALA A 630 12.64 -26.26 0.77
CA ALA A 630 12.87 -25.90 2.17
C ALA A 630 11.86 -26.59 3.10
N ALA A 631 10.57 -26.61 2.73
CA ALA A 631 9.53 -27.31 3.47
C ALA A 631 9.76 -28.83 3.50
N SER A 632 10.19 -29.42 2.37
CA SER A 632 10.52 -30.85 2.30
C SER A 632 11.84 -31.22 2.99
N ALA A 633 12.79 -30.29 3.12
CA ALA A 633 14.04 -30.51 3.86
C ALA A 633 13.85 -30.34 5.38
N ALA A 634 12.94 -29.45 5.79
CA ALA A 634 12.47 -29.33 7.17
C ALA A 634 11.63 -30.55 7.61
N ALA A 635 10.96 -31.20 6.65
CA ALA A 635 10.30 -32.49 6.83
C ALA A 635 11.25 -33.65 6.49
N LYS A 636 12.31 -33.87 7.28
CA LYS A 636 12.98 -35.18 7.31
C LYS A 636 12.35 -36.09 8.37
N PRO A 637 12.31 -37.41 8.13
CA PRO A 637 11.49 -38.35 8.88
C PRO A 637 12.13 -38.66 10.24
N ALA A 638 11.28 -38.83 11.24
CA ALA A 638 11.65 -39.39 12.52
C ALA A 638 12.32 -40.77 12.35
N GLU A 639 13.57 -40.88 12.79
CA GLU A 639 14.13 -42.08 13.42
C GLU A 639 14.36 -41.75 14.90
#